data_AF-A0A1L9T1T0-F1
#
_entry.id   AF-A0A1L9T1T0-F1
#
_cell.length_a   1.000
_cell.length_b   1.000
_cell.length_c   1.000
_cell.angle_alpha   90.00
_cell.angle_beta   90.00
_cell.angle_gamma   90.00
#
_symmetry.space_group_name_H-M   'P 1'
#
loop_
_entity.id
_entity.type
_entity.pdbx_description
1 polymer ?
#
loop_
_entity_poly.entity_id
_entity_poly.type
_entity_poly.pdbx_seq_one_letter_code
_entity_poly.pdbx_strand_id
1 'polypeptide(L)'
;MAEVVGVVSAGVGIAAFIVQITGNISRLQEIRDYNQHKAGDEIGFLVRRLEFLRNVLLPLQLYEGNPVVDLAIKNCQLEYSRVDGILQRVAQTISRAQNNGSKRWKSLAKPPEIRKDLNIAKERITGVVADLTCSFTLVLHQTVPSQIPATGAQNNNRITEIESASDNEVSDVLAVAKPTESNVRTVVAPEKTTRPFRRKPCSVRHCHCSCHITGNSSGRFWGFEYTPFSAFWRYCDNAQCSARRYRWNLRIALTQYGIPLTVITGLELVSGAGKYSLRPALSVQQTVKYTSPGFEALKCFHHGLLEAQDVKRRFLELYRADPSLKNHVNPAGRGYVQELLPRSSLIHSITTELQLLDFFISELGMSLENQGPDFLVDHVLCIYGSWDRKSLLDAVLEYGFDPDGADSPVFENFPGLSHHSFWAFYKFNDPFYFKSFAMIVNNVTGTGFGGLTPLHQAVLQRSVQTAPSLVSRPTAAANEKNFLGQTPLHLAAPSLELISILCESGHDVDAQDKWGATPLIYAGALGNTEAVQFLIAHGANVSITDSEGEGFLGYASRAGNWDLVLDALEAIRPHCSPEDFQHHVYGSLTGLVWLGRHTEETTTYFIALVELCDNVDDVLFYDGTTWTVNNNLLHYVSNCEEAEALVRCGFTGLNQPNSAGETPIFSIIRRLDATLFRFLLDRGANINHVNSHGQSILLRLINRVRSFHSDLWSAMDLIKACVSEKVDIFSSDNCCPGGCFVSSMFDVSFGESTRHLLTGAPVVWALELLSLVEEKRGPEETQQVLLSLLHATWAQKIGITSVCCHRGARTACSIGGGSSAPEYALEILEKEEELIEELNKKMCTLSSDSFEILRTNWLLLLKKILDDRFKKIEESFHGTSRPRLEVDYKNDTFVSHYDNTEIPPSLLTPIAEYLIWMEHEYVRRKTKIGGSERKAWYVKRLLWVVELMQVMELSADEVVSGMQKQLDYWEDLLPDDFDSQRVINHFLGSMRAIDSTVVK
;
A
#
# COMPACT_ATOMS: atom_id res chain seq x y z
N MET A 1 10.52 -46.79 -14.47
CA MET A 1 11.51 -45.83 -15.00
C MET A 1 11.98 -46.13 -16.43
N ALA A 2 11.35 -47.04 -17.20
CA ALA A 2 11.70 -47.29 -18.61
C ALA A 2 10.54 -47.06 -19.62
N GLU A 3 9.37 -46.57 -19.20
CA GLU A 3 8.22 -46.29 -20.10
C GLU A 3 7.95 -44.79 -20.34
N VAL A 4 8.79 -43.88 -19.82
CA VAL A 4 8.58 -42.42 -19.92
C VAL A 4 9.47 -41.77 -20.99
N VAL A 5 10.31 -42.54 -21.70
CA VAL A 5 11.23 -41.99 -22.71
C VAL A 5 11.12 -42.78 -24.01
N GLY A 6 10.31 -42.27 -24.93
CA GLY A 6 10.05 -42.86 -26.26
C GLY A 6 9.67 -41.81 -27.30
N VAL A 7 10.59 -40.88 -27.54
CA VAL A 7 10.89 -40.13 -28.79
C VAL A 7 9.70 -39.73 -29.70
N VAL A 8 9.46 -38.41 -29.77
CA VAL A 8 9.56 -37.71 -31.07
C VAL A 8 10.58 -36.60 -30.92
N SER A 9 11.70 -36.80 -31.57
CA SER A 9 12.75 -35.84 -31.87
C SER A 9 12.24 -34.74 -32.80
N ALA A 10 12.25 -33.52 -32.31
CA ALA A 10 12.66 -32.30 -33.00
C ALA A 10 13.29 -31.42 -31.91
N GLY A 11 14.59 -31.50 -31.62
CA GLY A 11 15.65 -30.78 -32.32
C GLY A 11 15.48 -29.26 -32.14
N VAL A 12 16.41 -28.43 -31.64
CA VAL A 12 17.84 -28.52 -31.33
C VAL A 12 18.18 -27.26 -30.50
N GLY A 13 18.48 -27.39 -29.21
CA GLY A 13 18.98 -26.26 -28.42
C GLY A 13 18.04 -25.05 -28.29
N ILE A 14 18.51 -24.02 -27.59
CA ILE A 14 17.77 -22.76 -27.40
C ILE A 14 17.58 -22.05 -28.75
N ALA A 15 18.56 -22.21 -29.66
CA ALA A 15 18.53 -21.63 -31.00
C ALA A 15 17.37 -22.13 -31.87
N ALA A 16 17.13 -23.45 -31.97
CA ALA A 16 15.99 -23.92 -32.78
C ALA A 16 14.66 -23.55 -32.13
N PHE A 17 14.61 -23.47 -30.80
CA PHE A 17 13.42 -23.03 -30.09
C PHE A 17 13.06 -21.57 -30.39
N ILE A 18 14.07 -20.68 -30.42
CA ILE A 18 13.93 -19.29 -30.86
C ILE A 18 13.45 -19.21 -32.32
N VAL A 19 13.99 -20.04 -33.20
CA VAL A 19 13.56 -20.10 -34.62
C VAL A 19 12.09 -20.52 -34.73
N GLN A 20 11.65 -21.54 -33.96
CA GLN A 20 10.26 -21.98 -33.92
C GLN A 20 9.32 -20.87 -33.43
N ILE A 21 9.68 -20.17 -32.36
CA ILE A 21 8.90 -19.05 -31.82
C ILE A 21 8.83 -17.91 -32.84
N THR A 22 9.95 -17.59 -33.49
CA THR A 22 10.02 -16.51 -34.49
C THR A 22 9.19 -16.82 -35.73
N GLY A 23 9.17 -18.08 -36.18
CA GLY A 23 8.29 -18.53 -37.26
C GLY A 23 6.80 -18.40 -36.90
N ASN A 24 6.43 -18.69 -35.64
CA ASN A 24 5.06 -18.53 -35.16
C ASN A 24 4.63 -17.06 -34.98
N ILE A 25 5.54 -16.19 -34.53
CA ILE A 25 5.31 -14.73 -34.50
C ILE A 25 4.98 -14.22 -35.90
N SER A 26 5.80 -14.57 -36.89
CA SER A 26 5.62 -14.14 -38.29
C SER A 26 4.27 -14.60 -38.84
N ARG A 27 3.90 -15.87 -38.63
CA ARG A 27 2.60 -16.43 -39.06
C ARG A 27 1.42 -15.73 -38.39
N LEU A 28 1.53 -15.40 -37.10
CA LEU A 28 0.47 -14.68 -36.38
C LEU A 28 0.34 -13.23 -36.84
N GLN A 29 1.45 -12.58 -37.20
CA GLN A 29 1.44 -11.25 -37.79
C GLN A 29 0.77 -11.27 -39.18
N GLU A 30 1.06 -12.25 -40.03
CA GLU A 30 0.36 -12.44 -41.31
C GLU A 30 -1.16 -12.64 -41.12
N ILE A 31 -1.57 -13.43 -40.12
CA ILE A 31 -2.99 -13.63 -39.79
C ILE A 31 -3.64 -12.34 -39.27
N ARG A 32 -2.91 -11.56 -38.47
CA ARG A 32 -3.35 -10.28 -37.90
C ARG A 32 -3.54 -9.24 -39.01
N ASP A 33 -2.58 -9.13 -39.92
CA ASP A 33 -2.60 -8.14 -41.00
C ASP A 33 -3.72 -8.44 -42.01
N TYR A 34 -4.14 -9.71 -42.14
CA TYR A 34 -5.33 -10.09 -42.90
C TYR A 34 -6.67 -9.79 -42.17
N ASN A 35 -6.69 -9.67 -40.82
CA ASN A 35 -7.91 -9.53 -39.99
C ASN A 35 -7.88 -8.30 -39.06
N GLN A 36 -7.29 -7.19 -39.51
CA GLN A 36 -6.90 -6.02 -38.71
C GLN A 36 -7.97 -5.49 -37.72
N HIS A 37 -9.27 -5.57 -38.05
CA HIS A 37 -10.32 -4.97 -37.22
C HIS A 37 -11.07 -5.91 -36.26
N LYS A 38 -10.81 -7.23 -36.22
CA LYS A 38 -11.68 -8.16 -35.44
C LYS A 38 -11.02 -9.31 -34.67
N ALA A 39 -9.73 -9.58 -34.90
CA ALA A 39 -8.95 -10.54 -34.10
C ALA A 39 -7.61 -9.94 -33.60
N GLY A 40 -7.47 -8.62 -33.73
CA GLY A 40 -6.24 -7.89 -33.44
C GLY A 40 -5.77 -8.05 -31.99
N ASP A 41 -6.69 -8.02 -31.02
CA ASP A 41 -6.31 -8.02 -29.60
C ASP A 41 -5.85 -9.38 -29.10
N GLU A 42 -6.56 -10.45 -29.49
CA GLU A 42 -6.22 -11.80 -29.04
C GLU A 42 -4.90 -12.29 -29.64
N ILE A 43 -4.71 -12.03 -30.93
CA ILE A 43 -3.48 -12.36 -31.65
C ILE A 43 -2.35 -11.41 -31.24
N GLY A 44 -2.64 -10.12 -31.04
CA GLY A 44 -1.68 -9.13 -30.56
C GLY A 44 -1.15 -9.46 -29.16
N PHE A 45 -2.00 -9.96 -28.26
CA PHE A 45 -1.54 -10.47 -26.96
C PHE A 45 -0.58 -11.66 -27.11
N LEU A 46 -0.92 -12.63 -27.96
CA LEU A 46 -0.07 -13.81 -28.19
C LEU A 46 1.26 -13.41 -28.81
N VAL A 47 1.25 -12.51 -29.80
CA VAL A 47 2.48 -11.97 -30.43
C VAL A 47 3.37 -11.29 -29.38
N ARG A 48 2.83 -10.39 -28.55
CA ARG A 48 3.61 -9.73 -27.48
C ARG A 48 4.20 -10.72 -26.48
N ARG A 49 3.47 -11.77 -26.10
CA ARG A 49 3.96 -12.80 -25.17
C ARG A 49 5.01 -13.70 -25.81
N LEU A 50 4.88 -14.03 -27.10
CA LEU A 50 5.88 -14.79 -27.86
C LEU A 50 7.16 -13.97 -28.09
N GLU A 51 7.03 -12.66 -28.34
CA GLU A 51 8.16 -11.74 -28.43
C GLU A 51 8.89 -11.62 -27.09
N PHE A 52 8.15 -11.50 -25.99
CA PHE A 52 8.74 -11.55 -24.64
C PHE A 52 9.49 -12.86 -24.41
N LEU A 53 8.86 -14.00 -24.70
CA LEU A 53 9.48 -15.32 -24.56
C LEU A 53 10.77 -15.43 -25.39
N ARG A 54 10.76 -14.94 -26.64
CA ARG A 54 11.94 -14.87 -27.51
C ARG A 54 13.05 -14.01 -26.89
N ASN A 55 12.70 -12.84 -26.35
CA ASN A 55 13.66 -11.91 -25.75
C ASN A 55 14.29 -12.47 -24.46
N VAL A 56 13.57 -13.33 -23.72
CA VAL A 56 14.14 -14.05 -22.56
C VAL A 56 15.04 -15.21 -22.99
N LEU A 57 14.70 -15.90 -24.08
CA LEU A 57 15.49 -17.04 -24.58
C LEU A 57 16.80 -16.61 -25.27
N LEU A 58 16.86 -15.42 -25.87
CA LEU A 58 18.04 -14.89 -26.57
C LEU A 58 19.30 -14.83 -25.67
N PRO A 59 19.28 -14.21 -24.48
CA PRO A 59 20.42 -14.22 -23.55
C PRO A 59 20.76 -15.62 -23.03
N LEU A 60 19.77 -16.51 -22.95
CA LEU A 60 19.95 -17.86 -22.41
C LEU A 60 20.77 -18.77 -23.31
N GLN A 61 20.93 -18.45 -24.60
CA GLN A 61 21.82 -19.16 -25.51
C GLN A 61 23.27 -19.23 -25.00
N LEU A 62 23.71 -18.24 -24.22
CA LEU A 62 25.06 -18.19 -23.64
C LEU A 62 25.26 -19.21 -22.49
N TYR A 63 24.18 -19.78 -21.96
CA TYR A 63 24.19 -20.71 -20.82
C TYR A 63 23.77 -22.14 -21.21
N GLU A 64 23.77 -22.44 -22.52
CA GLU A 64 23.45 -23.76 -23.07
C GLU A 64 24.42 -24.83 -22.53
N GLY A 65 23.89 -25.89 -21.91
CA GLY A 65 24.68 -26.92 -21.21
C GLY A 65 24.70 -26.81 -19.68
N ASN A 66 24.11 -25.76 -19.10
CA ASN A 66 23.85 -25.68 -17.66
C ASN A 66 22.63 -26.54 -17.32
N PRO A 67 22.73 -27.54 -16.42
CA PRO A 67 21.65 -28.50 -16.17
C PRO A 67 20.35 -27.87 -15.63
N VAL A 68 20.43 -26.71 -14.98
CA VAL A 68 19.26 -25.97 -14.47
C VAL A 68 18.58 -25.19 -15.58
N VAL A 69 19.38 -24.52 -16.43
CA VAL A 69 18.91 -23.80 -17.61
C VAL A 69 18.29 -24.78 -18.60
N ASP A 70 18.97 -25.88 -18.89
CA ASP A 70 18.52 -26.94 -19.77
C ASP A 70 17.21 -27.60 -19.28
N LEU A 71 17.06 -27.80 -17.97
CA LEU A 71 15.82 -28.33 -17.38
C LEU A 71 14.66 -27.33 -17.49
N ALA A 72 14.91 -26.04 -17.21
CA ALA A 72 13.92 -24.98 -17.34
C ALA A 72 13.46 -24.82 -18.79
N ILE A 73 14.40 -24.82 -19.75
CA ILE A 73 14.10 -24.76 -21.18
C ILE A 73 13.35 -26.00 -21.64
N LYS A 74 13.72 -27.20 -21.17
CA LYS A 74 13.02 -28.44 -21.51
C LYS A 74 11.56 -28.43 -21.04
N ASN A 75 11.31 -27.92 -19.84
CA ASN A 75 9.94 -27.75 -19.32
C ASN A 75 9.16 -26.71 -20.13
N CYS A 76 9.82 -25.59 -20.48
CA CYS A 76 9.21 -24.55 -21.32
C CYS A 76 8.91 -25.05 -22.74
N GLN A 77 9.80 -25.83 -23.36
CA GLN A 77 9.58 -26.47 -24.67
C GLN A 77 8.42 -27.47 -24.62
N LEU A 78 8.30 -28.25 -23.54
CA LEU A 78 7.21 -29.20 -23.35
C LEU A 78 5.85 -28.48 -23.29
N GLU A 79 5.72 -27.43 -22.49
CA GLU A 79 4.48 -26.67 -22.41
C GLU A 79 4.22 -25.83 -23.67
N TYR A 80 5.26 -25.30 -24.30
CA TYR A 80 5.16 -24.58 -25.57
C TYR A 80 4.70 -25.47 -26.72
N SER A 81 5.10 -26.74 -26.78
CA SER A 81 4.69 -27.67 -27.85
C SER A 81 3.16 -27.80 -27.95
N ARG A 82 2.46 -27.64 -26.82
CA ARG A 82 0.99 -27.64 -26.75
C ARG A 82 0.40 -26.35 -27.31
N VAL A 83 1.06 -25.21 -27.08
CA VAL A 83 0.71 -23.91 -27.66
C VAL A 83 0.95 -23.92 -29.16
N ASP A 84 2.11 -24.42 -29.61
CA ASP A 84 2.44 -24.56 -31.04
C ASP A 84 1.42 -25.43 -31.77
N GLY A 85 1.00 -26.56 -31.19
CA GLY A 85 -0.05 -27.40 -31.75
C GLY A 85 -1.40 -26.68 -31.90
N ILE A 86 -1.74 -25.75 -31.00
CA ILE A 86 -2.94 -24.91 -31.13
C ILE A 86 -2.75 -23.90 -32.27
N LEU A 87 -1.60 -23.20 -32.31
CA LEU A 87 -1.30 -22.19 -33.32
C LEU A 87 -1.29 -22.77 -34.75
N GLN A 88 -0.76 -23.98 -34.92
CA GLN A 88 -0.78 -24.69 -36.20
C GLN A 88 -2.19 -25.06 -36.65
N ARG A 89 -3.07 -25.50 -35.73
CA ARG A 89 -4.49 -25.77 -36.06
C ARG A 89 -5.22 -24.50 -36.49
N VAL A 90 -4.98 -23.38 -35.81
CA VAL A 90 -5.55 -22.08 -36.18
C VAL A 90 -5.06 -21.66 -37.58
N ALA A 91 -3.76 -21.77 -37.85
CA ALA A 91 -3.16 -21.44 -39.15
C ALA A 91 -3.67 -22.33 -40.29
N GLN A 92 -3.77 -23.64 -40.08
CA GLN A 92 -4.31 -24.58 -41.08
C GLN A 92 -5.78 -24.31 -41.40
N THR A 93 -6.56 -23.95 -40.39
CA THR A 93 -7.99 -23.64 -40.54
C THR A 93 -8.20 -22.37 -41.36
N ILE A 94 -7.35 -21.37 -41.16
CA ILE A 94 -7.33 -20.12 -41.94
C ILE A 94 -6.85 -20.37 -43.38
N SER A 95 -5.79 -21.17 -43.56
CA SER A 95 -5.25 -21.51 -44.88
C SER A 95 -6.25 -22.29 -45.75
N ARG A 96 -6.99 -23.25 -45.16
CA ARG A 96 -8.09 -23.98 -45.84
C ARG A 96 -9.22 -23.04 -46.28
N ALA A 97 -9.47 -21.98 -45.52
CA ALA A 97 -10.50 -21.00 -45.83
C ALA A 97 -10.09 -20.06 -46.97
N GLN A 98 -8.80 -19.70 -47.05
CA GLN A 98 -8.24 -18.91 -48.15
C GLN A 98 -8.37 -19.64 -49.49
N ASN A 99 -8.10 -20.96 -49.52
CA ASN A 99 -8.15 -21.77 -50.75
C ASN A 99 -9.58 -22.02 -51.28
N ASN A 100 -10.61 -21.91 -50.43
CA ASN A 100 -12.00 -22.22 -50.82
C ASN A 100 -12.77 -21.03 -51.42
N GLY A 101 -12.12 -19.90 -51.72
CA GLY A 101 -12.70 -18.76 -52.47
C GLY A 101 -13.93 -18.09 -51.83
N SER A 102 -14.29 -18.46 -50.60
CA SER A 102 -15.51 -17.99 -49.96
C SER A 102 -15.26 -16.60 -49.35
N LYS A 103 -15.98 -15.58 -49.84
CA LYS A 103 -16.10 -14.22 -49.24
C LYS A 103 -16.75 -14.22 -47.83
N ARG A 104 -16.69 -15.32 -47.11
CA ARG A 104 -17.46 -15.61 -45.89
C ARG A 104 -16.60 -15.75 -44.62
N TRP A 105 -15.39 -15.21 -44.60
CA TRP A 105 -14.61 -15.09 -43.36
C TRP A 105 -14.68 -13.65 -42.82
N LYS A 106 -15.80 -13.27 -42.22
CA LYS A 106 -16.04 -11.89 -41.74
C LYS A 106 -15.62 -11.65 -40.27
N SER A 107 -15.21 -12.67 -39.51
CA SER A 107 -14.55 -12.52 -38.20
C SER A 107 -13.98 -13.86 -37.69
N LEU A 108 -12.76 -13.85 -37.16
CA LEU A 108 -12.13 -14.97 -36.45
C LEU A 108 -12.91 -15.38 -35.17
N ALA A 109 -13.77 -14.49 -34.65
CA ALA A 109 -14.58 -14.70 -33.45
C ALA A 109 -15.88 -15.52 -33.64
N LYS A 110 -16.19 -16.03 -34.84
CA LYS A 110 -17.44 -16.76 -35.09
C LYS A 110 -17.40 -18.28 -34.85
N PRO A 111 -16.30 -19.00 -35.06
CA PRO A 111 -16.20 -20.39 -34.62
C PRO A 111 -15.89 -20.43 -33.11
N PRO A 112 -16.79 -20.91 -32.24
CA PRO A 112 -16.55 -20.97 -30.79
C PRO A 112 -15.30 -21.81 -30.44
N GLU A 113 -14.94 -22.77 -31.29
CA GLU A 113 -13.77 -23.63 -31.15
C GLU A 113 -12.44 -22.88 -31.29
N ILE A 114 -12.32 -21.95 -32.26
CA ILE A 114 -11.07 -21.19 -32.48
C ILE A 114 -10.85 -20.19 -31.35
N ARG A 115 -11.91 -19.52 -30.89
CA ARG A 115 -11.83 -18.58 -29.76
C ARG A 115 -11.47 -19.30 -28.45
N LYS A 116 -12.02 -20.51 -28.24
CA LYS A 116 -11.66 -21.37 -27.12
C LYS A 116 -10.18 -21.78 -27.20
N ASP A 117 -9.71 -22.20 -28.37
CA ASP A 117 -8.32 -22.56 -28.61
C ASP A 117 -7.36 -21.38 -28.38
N LEU A 118 -7.71 -20.17 -28.86
CA LEU A 118 -6.91 -18.96 -28.62
C LEU A 118 -6.85 -18.57 -27.13
N ASN A 119 -7.95 -18.68 -26.39
CA ASN A 119 -7.95 -18.42 -24.95
C ASN A 119 -7.11 -19.44 -24.18
N ILE A 120 -7.17 -20.73 -24.55
CA ILE A 120 -6.30 -21.77 -23.97
C ILE A 120 -4.82 -21.48 -24.28
N ALA A 121 -4.51 -21.02 -25.50
CA ALA A 121 -3.15 -20.63 -25.87
C ALA A 121 -2.65 -19.43 -25.05
N LYS A 122 -3.52 -18.43 -24.77
CA LYS A 122 -3.18 -17.26 -23.94
C LYS A 122 -2.86 -17.63 -22.49
N GLU A 123 -3.69 -18.47 -21.89
CA GLU A 123 -3.48 -18.93 -20.51
C GLU A 123 -2.16 -19.71 -20.40
N ARG A 124 -1.93 -20.64 -21.34
CA ARG A 124 -0.73 -21.47 -21.37
C ARG A 124 0.54 -20.67 -21.65
N ILE A 125 0.54 -19.75 -22.61
CA ILE A 125 1.75 -18.95 -22.89
C ILE A 125 2.09 -18.01 -21.73
N THR A 126 1.07 -17.55 -20.98
CA THR A 126 1.28 -16.75 -19.77
C THR A 126 1.92 -17.59 -18.67
N GLY A 127 1.48 -18.85 -18.51
CA GLY A 127 2.12 -19.83 -17.63
C GLY A 127 3.57 -20.10 -18.02
N VAL A 128 3.84 -20.39 -19.31
CA VAL A 128 5.20 -20.62 -19.82
C VAL A 128 6.13 -19.43 -19.54
N VAL A 129 5.65 -18.20 -19.75
CA VAL A 129 6.41 -16.99 -19.48
C VAL A 129 6.68 -16.83 -17.97
N ALA A 130 5.69 -17.09 -17.11
CA ALA A 130 5.86 -17.02 -15.67
C ALA A 130 6.86 -18.07 -15.18
N ASP A 131 6.75 -19.32 -15.65
CA ASP A 131 7.63 -20.42 -15.27
C ASP A 131 9.08 -20.18 -15.72
N LEU A 132 9.29 -19.67 -16.93
CA LEU A 132 10.63 -19.32 -17.44
C LEU A 132 11.22 -18.13 -16.67
N THR A 133 10.40 -17.12 -16.35
CA THR A 133 10.85 -15.94 -15.59
C THR A 133 11.24 -16.34 -14.17
N CYS A 134 10.41 -17.13 -13.47
CA CYS A 134 10.73 -17.68 -12.15
C CYS A 134 12.00 -18.55 -12.18
N SER A 135 12.15 -19.39 -13.20
CA SER A 135 13.34 -20.22 -13.37
C SER A 135 14.59 -19.39 -13.64
N PHE A 136 14.49 -18.29 -14.39
CA PHE A 136 15.61 -17.41 -14.71
C PHE A 136 16.06 -16.56 -13.52
N THR A 137 15.13 -16.03 -12.73
CA THR A 137 15.43 -15.35 -11.47
C THR A 137 16.20 -16.28 -10.52
N LEU A 138 15.84 -17.57 -10.49
CA LEU A 138 16.55 -18.57 -9.69
C LEU A 138 17.96 -18.89 -10.23
N VAL A 139 18.18 -18.84 -11.54
CA VAL A 139 19.50 -19.08 -12.16
C VAL A 139 20.44 -17.89 -12.00
N LEU A 140 19.97 -16.65 -12.19
CA LEU A 140 20.78 -15.44 -11.97
C LEU A 140 21.27 -15.31 -10.52
N HIS A 141 20.48 -15.78 -9.56
CA HIS A 141 20.90 -15.85 -8.15
C HIS A 141 21.93 -16.94 -7.85
N GLN A 142 22.17 -17.90 -8.76
CA GLN A 142 23.12 -19.01 -8.55
C GLN A 142 24.44 -18.84 -9.33
N THR A 143 24.49 -18.00 -10.37
CA THR A 143 25.66 -17.88 -11.27
C THR A 143 26.48 -16.60 -11.12
N VAL A 144 26.16 -15.71 -10.18
CA VAL A 144 27.05 -14.60 -9.80
C VAL A 144 27.93 -15.02 -8.62
N PRO A 145 29.19 -15.42 -8.83
CA PRO A 145 30.19 -15.40 -7.78
C PRO A 145 30.46 -13.94 -7.42
N SER A 146 30.38 -13.64 -6.12
CA SER A 146 30.84 -12.41 -5.50
C SER A 146 32.28 -12.08 -5.89
N GLN A 147 32.46 -11.19 -6.87
CA GLN A 147 33.72 -10.49 -7.13
C GLN A 147 33.45 -9.04 -7.55
N ILE A 148 33.42 -8.15 -6.58
CA ILE A 148 34.06 -6.83 -6.72
C ILE A 148 34.97 -6.67 -5.49
N PRO A 149 36.30 -6.64 -5.66
CA PRO A 149 37.21 -6.14 -4.63
C PRO A 149 37.20 -4.61 -4.65
N ALA A 150 37.38 -4.02 -3.47
CA ALA A 150 37.67 -2.61 -3.30
C ALA A 150 38.90 -2.19 -4.13
N THR A 151 38.82 -1.02 -4.79
CA THR A 151 39.83 0.05 -4.75
C THR A 151 39.33 1.24 -5.55
N GLY A 152 39.25 2.40 -4.90
CA GLY A 152 39.15 3.69 -5.59
C GLY A 152 40.52 4.14 -6.10
N ALA A 153 40.52 4.87 -7.22
CA ALA A 153 41.33 6.06 -7.48
C ALA A 153 41.25 6.40 -8.97
N GLN A 154 40.79 7.61 -9.28
CA GLN A 154 41.05 8.24 -10.57
C GLN A 154 42.57 8.38 -10.77
N ASN A 155 43.05 8.06 -11.97
CA ASN A 155 44.10 8.86 -12.58
C ASN A 155 44.06 8.71 -14.11
N ASN A 156 43.72 9.81 -14.77
CA ASN A 156 44.09 10.06 -16.15
C ASN A 156 45.62 10.00 -16.27
N ASN A 157 46.13 9.25 -17.25
CA ASN A 157 47.12 9.77 -18.21
C ASN A 157 47.48 8.74 -19.31
N ARG A 158 47.31 9.19 -20.55
CA ARG A 158 48.14 8.98 -21.76
C ARG A 158 48.34 7.56 -22.34
N ILE A 159 47.70 7.38 -23.49
CA ILE A 159 48.26 7.02 -24.82
C ILE A 159 49.73 6.56 -24.84
N THR A 160 49.95 5.31 -25.27
CA THR A 160 50.86 4.82 -26.35
C THR A 160 50.68 3.28 -26.42
N GLU A 161 50.25 2.68 -27.54
CA GLU A 161 51.11 1.95 -28.51
C GLU A 161 51.95 0.82 -27.85
N ILE A 162 52.04 -0.45 -28.28
CA ILE A 162 51.92 -1.12 -29.59
C ILE A 162 52.16 -2.64 -29.34
N GLU A 163 51.63 -3.51 -30.23
CA GLU A 163 52.07 -4.91 -30.54
C GLU A 163 52.00 -6.02 -29.45
N SER A 164 51.71 -7.30 -29.73
CA SER A 164 51.41 -8.08 -30.94
C SER A 164 51.19 -9.55 -30.53
N ALA A 165 50.37 -10.28 -31.32
CA ALA A 165 50.54 -11.71 -31.69
C ALA A 165 50.46 -12.79 -30.56
N SER A 166 49.88 -13.97 -30.73
CA SER A 166 49.34 -14.70 -31.89
C SER A 166 48.69 -16.00 -31.41
N ASP A 167 47.61 -16.38 -32.10
CA ASP A 167 47.32 -17.71 -32.65
C ASP A 167 46.92 -18.92 -31.77
N ASN A 168 45.69 -19.35 -32.08
CA ASN A 168 45.25 -20.71 -32.50
C ASN A 168 45.20 -21.83 -31.45
N GLU A 169 44.32 -22.84 -31.52
CA GLU A 169 43.06 -23.19 -32.20
C GLU A 169 42.66 -24.53 -31.49
N VAL A 170 41.42 -24.68 -31.03
CA VAL A 170 40.40 -25.65 -31.52
C VAL A 170 40.50 -27.12 -31.07
N SER A 171 39.37 -27.56 -30.48
CA SER A 171 38.66 -28.87 -30.58
C SER A 171 39.08 -30.09 -29.73
N ASP A 172 38.11 -30.46 -28.89
CA ASP A 172 37.51 -31.79 -28.63
C ASP A 172 38.39 -33.00 -28.28
N VAL A 173 38.00 -33.69 -27.20
CA VAL A 173 37.27 -34.99 -27.28
C VAL A 173 37.09 -35.56 -25.87
N LEU A 174 35.86 -35.99 -25.60
CA LEU A 174 35.42 -36.85 -24.50
C LEU A 174 36.24 -38.15 -24.37
N ALA A 175 36.69 -38.48 -23.16
CA ALA A 175 36.78 -39.88 -22.73
C ALA A 175 36.77 -40.02 -21.20
N VAL A 176 35.73 -40.69 -20.70
CA VAL A 176 35.60 -41.18 -19.33
C VAL A 176 36.39 -42.47 -19.19
N ALA A 177 37.31 -42.54 -18.22
CA ALA A 177 37.72 -43.79 -17.57
C ALA A 177 38.25 -43.51 -16.15
N LYS A 178 37.59 -44.10 -15.14
CA LYS A 178 38.09 -44.24 -13.75
C LYS A 178 39.07 -45.45 -13.68
N PRO A 179 39.53 -45.88 -12.48
CA PRO A 179 40.62 -45.32 -11.70
C PRO A 179 41.70 -46.41 -11.44
N THR A 180 42.96 -46.06 -11.21
CA THR A 180 43.89 -47.04 -10.63
C THR A 180 44.94 -46.38 -9.75
N GLU A 181 44.88 -46.77 -8.48
CA GLU A 181 45.86 -46.53 -7.44
C GLU A 181 47.22 -47.10 -7.85
N SER A 182 48.29 -46.34 -7.59
CA SER A 182 49.49 -46.90 -6.97
C SER A 182 50.33 -45.80 -6.36
N ASN A 183 50.42 -45.88 -5.04
CA ASN A 183 51.36 -45.18 -4.16
C ASN A 183 52.81 -45.36 -4.64
N VAL A 184 53.67 -44.35 -4.42
CA VAL A 184 54.89 -44.48 -3.60
C VAL A 184 55.41 -43.07 -3.21
N ARG A 185 55.56 -42.91 -1.89
CA ARG A 185 56.21 -41.85 -1.09
C ARG A 185 57.61 -41.48 -1.65
N THR A 186 58.19 -40.30 -1.44
CA THR A 186 58.59 -39.63 -0.17
C THR A 186 59.25 -38.30 -0.60
N VAL A 187 59.12 -37.14 0.04
CA VAL A 187 59.98 -36.69 1.17
C VAL A 187 59.33 -35.48 1.88
N VAL A 188 58.95 -35.72 3.15
CA VAL A 188 59.10 -34.91 4.38
C VAL A 188 59.21 -33.35 4.33
N ALA A 189 58.11 -32.75 4.83
CA ALA A 189 57.87 -31.57 5.68
C ALA A 189 58.97 -30.53 6.06
N PRO A 190 58.52 -29.30 6.37
CA PRO A 190 58.52 -28.91 7.79
C PRO A 190 57.14 -28.52 8.33
N GLU A 191 56.95 -28.86 9.60
CA GLU A 191 55.76 -28.64 10.41
C GLU A 191 55.43 -27.16 10.62
N LYS A 192 54.17 -26.80 10.41
CA LYS A 192 53.49 -25.77 11.23
C LYS A 192 52.38 -26.47 11.98
N THR A 193 52.59 -26.60 13.28
CA THR A 193 51.61 -27.07 14.25
C THR A 193 50.44 -26.10 14.35
N THR A 194 49.48 -26.19 13.45
CA THR A 194 48.10 -25.79 13.76
C THR A 194 47.46 -26.98 14.45
N ARG A 195 47.36 -26.92 15.77
CA ARG A 195 46.38 -27.74 16.48
C ARG A 195 45.04 -27.48 15.77
N PRO A 196 44.30 -28.50 15.30
CA PRO A 196 42.98 -28.25 14.76
C PRO A 196 42.20 -27.58 15.87
N PHE A 197 41.72 -26.35 15.64
CA PHE A 197 40.65 -25.80 16.45
C PHE A 197 39.61 -26.91 16.53
N ARG A 198 39.42 -27.46 17.73
CA ARG A 198 38.28 -28.34 18.00
C ARG A 198 37.08 -27.46 17.72
N ARG A 199 36.52 -27.56 16.50
CA ARG A 199 35.20 -27.04 16.18
C ARG A 199 34.31 -27.61 17.26
N LYS A 200 33.76 -26.75 18.13
CA LYS A 200 32.80 -27.21 19.13
C LYS A 200 31.68 -27.89 18.34
N PRO A 201 31.25 -29.11 18.71
CA PRO A 201 30.10 -29.70 18.09
C PRO A 201 28.94 -28.72 18.26
N CYS A 202 28.19 -28.48 17.18
CA CYS A 202 26.87 -27.84 17.20
C CYS A 202 25.92 -28.70 18.03
N SER A 203 26.12 -28.72 19.34
CA SER A 203 25.26 -29.39 20.30
C SER A 203 24.23 -28.37 20.75
N VAL A 204 22.98 -28.63 20.39
CA VAL A 204 21.75 -28.11 21.02
C VAL A 204 21.20 -26.78 20.45
N ARG A 205 20.01 -26.89 19.83
CA ARG A 205 18.91 -25.91 19.61
C ARG A 205 19.17 -24.47 19.05
N HIS A 206 20.41 -23.97 18.95
CA HIS A 206 20.64 -22.51 18.81
C HIS A 206 21.61 -22.11 17.67
N CYS A 207 21.55 -22.80 16.51
CA CYS A 207 22.35 -22.43 15.33
C CYS A 207 21.42 -21.88 14.24
N HIS A 208 21.65 -20.64 13.78
CA HIS A 208 20.76 -19.89 12.87
C HIS A 208 21.34 -19.69 11.47
N CYS A 209 22.15 -20.66 11.03
CA CYS A 209 22.79 -20.61 9.72
C CYS A 209 21.88 -21.10 8.59
N SER A 210 22.21 -20.75 7.36
CA SER A 210 21.51 -21.16 6.12
C SER A 210 21.29 -22.67 5.98
N CYS A 211 22.07 -23.50 6.68
CA CYS A 211 21.94 -24.95 6.73
C CYS A 211 20.80 -25.47 7.63
N HIS A 212 20.02 -24.57 8.24
CA HIS A 212 18.87 -24.87 9.10
C HIS A 212 17.57 -24.18 8.65
N ILE A 213 17.54 -23.54 7.47
CA ILE A 213 16.33 -22.88 6.95
C ILE A 213 15.21 -23.92 6.74
N THR A 214 14.01 -23.56 7.21
CA THR A 214 12.76 -24.29 6.94
C THR A 214 11.81 -23.38 6.17
N GLY A 215 11.19 -23.92 5.13
CA GLY A 215 10.07 -23.33 4.43
C GLY A 215 8.77 -23.99 4.88
N ASN A 216 7.67 -23.27 4.75
CA ASN A 216 6.35 -23.79 5.08
C ASN A 216 5.39 -23.57 3.92
N SER A 217 4.59 -24.58 3.60
CA SER A 217 3.51 -24.51 2.62
C SER A 217 2.29 -25.14 3.24
N SER A 218 1.20 -24.40 3.38
CA SER A 218 -0.01 -24.90 4.02
C SER A 218 -1.25 -24.60 3.20
N GLY A 219 -2.17 -25.56 3.16
CA GLY A 219 -3.54 -25.39 2.75
C GLY A 219 -4.49 -25.47 3.96
N ARG A 220 -5.80 -25.40 3.69
CA ARG A 220 -6.84 -25.39 4.73
C ARG A 220 -6.79 -26.59 5.69
N PHE A 221 -6.50 -27.77 5.14
CA PHE A 221 -6.52 -29.05 5.86
C PHE A 221 -5.17 -29.77 5.85
N TRP A 222 -4.10 -29.11 5.38
CA TRP A 222 -2.77 -29.71 5.37
C TRP A 222 -1.70 -28.65 5.53
N GLY A 223 -0.58 -29.01 6.13
CA GLY A 223 0.60 -28.16 6.28
C GLY A 223 1.85 -28.96 5.96
N PHE A 224 2.81 -28.35 5.29
CA PHE A 224 4.06 -28.99 4.92
C PHE A 224 5.22 -28.05 5.26
N GLU A 225 5.89 -28.35 6.35
CA GLU A 225 7.18 -27.74 6.71
C GLU A 225 8.27 -28.56 6.05
N TYR A 226 9.22 -27.93 5.37
CA TYR A 226 10.29 -28.62 4.67
C TYR A 226 11.57 -27.79 4.60
N THR A 227 12.73 -28.43 4.54
CA THR A 227 13.99 -27.74 4.23
C THR A 227 14.02 -27.39 2.74
N PRO A 228 14.09 -26.10 2.34
CA PRO A 228 14.10 -25.71 0.94
C PRO A 228 15.27 -26.32 0.18
N PHE A 229 15.08 -26.66 -1.10
CA PHE A 229 16.14 -27.24 -1.93
C PHE A 229 17.39 -26.35 -2.03
N SER A 230 17.24 -25.03 -1.88
CA SER A 230 18.36 -24.07 -1.80
C SER A 230 19.31 -24.34 -0.63
N ALA A 231 18.83 -24.88 0.49
CA ALA A 231 19.62 -25.18 1.68
C ALA A 231 20.48 -26.46 1.52
N PHE A 232 20.20 -27.32 0.54
CA PHE A 232 21.00 -28.53 0.28
C PHE A 232 22.37 -28.20 -0.32
N TRP A 233 22.43 -27.15 -1.13
CA TRP A 233 23.60 -26.80 -1.94
C TRP A 233 24.29 -25.51 -1.51
N ARG A 234 23.65 -24.68 -0.66
CA ARG A 234 24.28 -23.48 -0.09
C ARG A 234 25.46 -23.82 0.83
N TYR A 235 26.48 -22.96 0.81
CA TYR A 235 27.50 -22.93 1.84
C TYR A 235 26.90 -22.39 3.13
N CYS A 236 27.38 -22.90 4.27
CA CYS A 236 26.97 -22.39 5.56
C CYS A 236 27.53 -20.97 5.74
N ASP A 237 26.65 -20.02 6.03
CA ASP A 237 26.97 -18.62 6.37
C ASP A 237 27.58 -18.47 7.78
N ASN A 238 27.55 -19.53 8.61
CA ASN A 238 28.22 -19.56 9.91
C ASN A 238 29.47 -20.48 9.88
N ALA A 239 30.65 -19.87 9.99
CA ALA A 239 31.94 -20.57 10.00
C ALA A 239 32.10 -21.56 11.18
N GLN A 240 31.32 -21.41 12.25
CA GLN A 240 31.34 -22.29 13.42
C GLN A 240 30.37 -23.47 13.30
N CYS A 241 29.55 -23.54 12.25
CA CYS A 241 28.57 -24.60 12.08
C CYS A 241 29.24 -25.95 11.74
N SER A 242 28.83 -27.01 12.43
CA SER A 242 29.36 -28.36 12.27
C SER A 242 28.32 -29.40 11.84
N ALA A 243 27.06 -29.00 11.62
CA ALA A 243 25.95 -29.90 11.32
C ALA A 243 24.92 -29.27 10.37
N ARG A 244 24.38 -30.05 9.42
CA ARG A 244 23.25 -29.70 8.54
C ARG A 244 22.01 -30.46 8.98
N ARG A 245 20.84 -29.80 8.96
CA ARG A 245 19.55 -30.43 9.27
C ARG A 245 18.65 -30.36 8.06
N TYR A 246 18.08 -31.50 7.68
CA TYR A 246 17.08 -31.61 6.63
C TYR A 246 15.80 -32.16 7.26
N ARG A 247 14.75 -31.36 7.30
CA ARG A 247 13.47 -31.68 7.93
C ARG A 247 12.36 -31.61 6.88
N TRP A 248 11.38 -32.48 7.00
CA TRP A 248 10.11 -32.38 6.30
C TRP A 248 9.03 -32.96 7.20
N ASN A 249 8.02 -32.15 7.52
CA ASN A 249 6.87 -32.49 8.36
C ASN A 249 5.60 -32.20 7.56
N LEU A 250 4.79 -33.23 7.32
CA LEU A 250 3.50 -33.17 6.67
C LEU A 250 2.38 -33.36 7.71
N ARG A 251 1.59 -32.32 7.90
CA ARG A 251 0.36 -32.28 8.70
C ARG A 251 -0.83 -32.50 7.77
N ILE A 252 -1.71 -33.45 8.09
CA ILE A 252 -2.96 -33.70 7.35
C ILE A 252 -4.12 -33.79 8.33
N ALA A 253 -5.05 -32.85 8.25
CA ALA A 253 -6.29 -32.85 9.03
C ALA A 253 -7.36 -33.69 8.32
N LEU A 254 -7.96 -34.63 9.06
CA LEU A 254 -8.97 -35.54 8.54
C LEU A 254 -10.41 -35.08 8.82
N THR A 255 -10.57 -33.84 9.29
CA THR A 255 -11.86 -33.26 9.70
C THR A 255 -12.87 -33.14 8.56
N GLN A 256 -12.41 -32.96 7.32
CA GLN A 256 -13.26 -32.96 6.12
C GLN A 256 -13.96 -34.33 5.89
N TYR A 257 -13.35 -35.41 6.38
CA TYR A 257 -13.89 -36.76 6.32
C TYR A 257 -14.67 -37.15 7.58
N GLY A 258 -14.94 -36.20 8.49
CA GLY A 258 -15.64 -36.43 9.74
C GLY A 258 -14.78 -37.04 10.86
N ILE A 259 -13.45 -37.12 10.66
CA ILE A 259 -12.53 -37.69 11.65
C ILE A 259 -11.86 -36.52 12.40
N PRO A 260 -12.02 -36.39 13.73
CA PRO A 260 -11.51 -35.26 14.51
C PRO A 260 -10.01 -35.42 14.86
N LEU A 261 -9.21 -35.87 13.90
CA LEU A 261 -7.79 -36.14 14.08
C LEU A 261 -6.98 -35.51 12.96
N THR A 262 -5.78 -35.07 13.30
CA THR A 262 -4.73 -34.68 12.38
C THR A 262 -3.55 -35.61 12.55
N VAL A 263 -3.07 -36.13 11.44
CA VAL A 263 -1.85 -36.96 11.38
C VAL A 263 -0.69 -36.05 10.99
N ILE A 264 0.38 -36.08 11.76
CA ILE A 264 1.64 -35.39 11.46
C ILE A 264 2.69 -36.46 11.22
N THR A 265 3.25 -36.49 10.02
CA THR A 265 4.33 -37.40 9.63
C THR A 265 5.55 -36.58 9.28
N GLY A 266 6.74 -37.01 9.65
CA GLY A 266 7.94 -36.28 9.32
C GLY A 266 9.21 -37.08 9.44
N LEU A 267 10.29 -36.54 8.90
CA LEU A 267 11.60 -37.15 8.96
C LEU A 267 12.66 -36.05 9.02
N GLU A 268 13.49 -36.11 10.07
CA GLU A 268 14.60 -35.18 10.28
C GLU A 268 15.93 -35.93 10.10
N LEU A 269 16.75 -35.49 9.16
CA LEU A 269 18.11 -35.96 8.94
C LEU A 269 19.10 -34.90 9.42
N VAL A 270 19.92 -35.26 10.41
CA VAL A 270 21.01 -34.42 10.90
C VAL A 270 22.34 -35.01 10.45
N SER A 271 23.12 -34.25 9.69
CA SER A 271 24.42 -34.64 9.13
C SER A 271 25.52 -33.71 9.66
N GLY A 272 26.47 -34.22 10.44
CA GLY A 272 27.62 -33.45 10.95
C GLY A 272 28.94 -34.17 10.73
N ALA A 273 30.06 -33.56 11.17
CA ALA A 273 31.41 -34.09 11.01
C ALA A 273 31.54 -35.54 11.54
N GLY A 274 31.32 -36.52 10.65
CA GLY A 274 31.35 -37.95 10.93
C GLY A 274 30.12 -38.55 11.65
N LYS A 275 29.00 -37.84 11.78
CA LYS A 275 27.79 -38.35 12.47
C LYS A 275 26.52 -38.07 11.65
N TYR A 276 25.70 -39.10 11.45
CA TYR A 276 24.38 -39.00 10.82
C TYR A 276 23.32 -39.49 11.80
N SER A 277 22.23 -38.73 11.96
CA SER A 277 21.07 -39.12 12.75
C SER A 277 19.82 -38.96 11.90
N LEU A 278 19.02 -40.02 11.83
CA LEU A 278 17.71 -40.02 11.19
C LEU A 278 16.64 -40.13 12.28
N ARG A 279 15.67 -39.23 12.27
CA ARG A 279 14.59 -39.17 13.26
C ARG A 279 13.24 -39.15 12.53
N PRO A 280 12.57 -40.30 12.41
CA PRO A 280 11.19 -40.33 11.97
C PRO A 280 10.29 -39.76 13.07
N ALA A 281 9.31 -38.96 12.68
CA ALA A 281 8.29 -38.41 13.55
C ALA A 281 6.91 -38.87 13.05
N LEU A 282 6.10 -39.43 13.95
CA LEU A 282 4.69 -39.69 13.72
C LEU A 282 3.94 -39.27 14.98
N SER A 283 3.04 -38.31 14.84
CA SER A 283 2.16 -37.90 15.92
C SER A 283 0.72 -37.73 15.43
N VAL A 284 -0.22 -37.90 16.34
CA VAL A 284 -1.64 -37.70 16.09
C VAL A 284 -2.13 -36.65 17.07
N GLN A 285 -2.81 -35.63 16.56
CA GLN A 285 -3.38 -34.55 17.36
C GLN A 285 -4.90 -34.53 17.17
N GLN A 286 -5.65 -34.29 18.25
CA GLN A 286 -7.09 -34.06 18.17
C GLN A 286 -7.36 -32.68 17.55
N THR A 287 -8.23 -32.62 16.55
CA THR A 287 -8.53 -31.39 15.82
C THR A 287 -10.02 -31.21 15.60
N VAL A 288 -10.48 -29.97 15.76
CA VAL A 288 -11.88 -29.58 15.55
C VAL A 288 -12.04 -28.80 14.25
N LYS A 289 -13.29 -28.64 13.80
CA LYS A 289 -13.65 -27.87 12.60
C LYS A 289 -13.44 -26.36 12.82
N TYR A 290 -13.17 -25.62 11.75
CA TYR A 290 -13.12 -24.15 11.80
C TYR A 290 -14.47 -23.55 12.24
N THR A 291 -15.57 -24.23 11.91
CA THR A 291 -16.95 -23.88 12.30
C THR A 291 -17.35 -24.39 13.68
N SER A 292 -16.41 -24.89 14.49
CA SER A 292 -16.73 -25.30 15.86
C SER A 292 -17.11 -24.09 16.72
N PRO A 293 -17.98 -24.26 17.74
CA PRO A 293 -18.54 -23.14 18.51
C PRO A 293 -17.50 -22.18 19.12
N GLY A 294 -16.34 -22.69 19.54
CA GLY A 294 -15.25 -21.87 20.08
C GLY A 294 -14.60 -20.96 19.02
N PHE A 295 -14.34 -21.48 17.82
CA PHE A 295 -13.75 -20.69 16.73
C PHE A 295 -14.78 -19.77 16.07
N GLU A 296 -16.05 -20.18 16.00
CA GLU A 296 -17.16 -19.31 15.60
C GLU A 296 -17.31 -18.11 16.55
N ALA A 297 -17.25 -18.34 17.87
CA ALA A 297 -17.32 -17.25 18.85
C ALA A 297 -16.19 -16.22 18.66
N LEU A 298 -14.96 -16.68 18.45
CA LEU A 298 -13.83 -15.80 18.12
C LEU A 298 -14.02 -15.09 16.78
N LYS A 299 -14.55 -15.77 15.76
CA LYS A 299 -14.79 -15.16 14.44
C LYS A 299 -15.85 -14.05 14.52
N CYS A 300 -16.94 -14.30 15.25
CA CYS A 300 -17.99 -13.32 15.51
C CYS A 300 -17.47 -12.14 16.33
N PHE A 301 -16.63 -12.39 17.34
CA PHE A 301 -15.93 -11.34 18.07
C PHE A 301 -15.15 -10.46 17.09
N HIS A 302 -14.28 -11.04 16.24
CA HIS A 302 -13.49 -10.30 15.25
C HIS A 302 -14.31 -9.54 14.18
N HIS A 303 -15.61 -9.81 14.01
CA HIS A 303 -16.50 -9.07 13.10
C HIS A 303 -17.42 -8.07 13.83
N GLY A 304 -17.20 -7.84 15.13
CA GLY A 304 -18.02 -6.94 15.95
C GLY A 304 -19.43 -7.47 16.24
N LEU A 305 -19.66 -8.78 16.05
CA LEU A 305 -20.97 -9.42 16.28
C LEU A 305 -21.13 -9.94 17.72
N LEU A 306 -20.04 -10.03 18.48
CA LEU A 306 -20.03 -10.43 19.89
C LEU A 306 -19.10 -9.51 20.70
N GLU A 307 -19.52 -9.19 21.91
CA GLU A 307 -18.67 -8.51 22.90
C GLU A 307 -17.85 -9.51 23.73
N ALA A 308 -16.76 -9.04 24.34
CA ALA A 308 -15.86 -9.91 25.10
C ALA A 308 -16.53 -10.64 26.28
N GLN A 309 -17.52 -10.02 26.94
CA GLN A 309 -18.26 -10.69 28.02
C GLN A 309 -19.08 -11.88 27.50
N ASP A 310 -19.66 -11.77 26.31
CA ASP A 310 -20.40 -12.87 25.68
C ASP A 310 -19.46 -13.99 25.23
N VAL A 311 -18.26 -13.64 24.74
CA VAL A 311 -17.21 -14.62 24.45
C VAL A 311 -16.82 -15.40 25.71
N LYS A 312 -16.53 -14.71 26.83
CA LYS A 312 -16.22 -15.37 28.12
C LYS A 312 -17.32 -16.34 28.54
N ARG A 313 -18.58 -15.90 28.49
CA ARG A 313 -19.75 -16.73 28.85
C ARG A 313 -19.84 -18.00 27.99
N ARG A 314 -19.73 -17.86 26.66
CA ARG A 314 -19.77 -19.00 25.72
C ARG A 314 -18.62 -19.97 25.96
N PHE A 315 -17.41 -19.47 26.18
CA PHE A 315 -16.26 -20.33 26.46
C PHE A 315 -16.38 -21.06 27.81
N LEU A 316 -16.94 -20.45 28.85
CA LEU A 316 -17.24 -21.14 30.11
C LEU A 316 -18.26 -22.27 29.94
N GLU A 317 -19.31 -22.04 29.15
CA GLU A 317 -20.31 -23.07 28.83
C GLU A 317 -19.67 -24.24 28.05
N LEU A 318 -18.86 -23.94 27.05
CA LEU A 318 -18.13 -24.95 26.28
C LEU A 318 -17.13 -25.71 27.14
N TYR A 319 -16.42 -25.04 28.04
CA TYR A 319 -15.44 -25.67 28.93
C TYR A 319 -16.10 -26.59 29.97
N ARG A 320 -17.28 -26.20 30.48
CA ARG A 320 -18.08 -27.06 31.36
C ARG A 320 -18.60 -28.30 30.64
N ALA A 321 -18.92 -28.19 29.36
CA ALA A 321 -19.39 -29.30 28.55
C ALA A 321 -18.24 -30.24 28.12
N ASP A 322 -17.07 -29.67 27.80
CA ASP A 322 -15.90 -30.40 27.33
C ASP A 322 -14.60 -29.82 27.94
N PRO A 323 -14.06 -30.44 29.00
CA PRO A 323 -12.80 -30.03 29.60
C PRO A 323 -11.56 -30.17 28.68
N SER A 324 -11.69 -30.88 27.55
CA SER A 324 -10.62 -31.01 26.55
C SER A 324 -10.52 -29.79 25.62
N LEU A 325 -11.44 -28.82 25.73
CA LEU A 325 -11.48 -27.57 24.99
C LEU A 325 -10.12 -26.85 24.94
N LYS A 326 -9.37 -26.86 26.04
CA LYS A 326 -8.04 -26.23 26.13
C LYS A 326 -7.00 -26.79 25.15
N ASN A 327 -7.21 -28.00 24.63
CA ASN A 327 -6.33 -28.68 23.68
C ASN A 327 -6.86 -28.62 22.23
N HIS A 328 -8.01 -27.98 22.00
CA HIS A 328 -8.58 -27.90 20.67
C HIS A 328 -7.72 -27.04 19.77
N VAL A 329 -7.42 -27.57 18.59
CA VAL A 329 -6.81 -26.83 17.51
C VAL A 329 -7.67 -26.94 16.25
N ASN A 330 -7.65 -25.88 15.45
CA ASN A 330 -8.28 -25.87 14.14
C ASN A 330 -7.49 -26.77 13.16
N PRO A 331 -8.00 -26.99 11.94
CA PRO A 331 -7.31 -27.84 10.97
C PRO A 331 -5.92 -27.34 10.52
N ALA A 332 -5.63 -26.04 10.65
CA ALA A 332 -4.29 -25.48 10.46
C ALA A 332 -3.34 -25.73 11.65
N GLY A 333 -3.87 -26.24 12.76
CA GLY A 333 -3.11 -26.49 13.98
C GLY A 333 -3.03 -25.35 14.96
N ARG A 334 -3.85 -24.32 14.75
CA ARG A 334 -3.89 -23.16 15.63
C ARG A 334 -4.90 -23.34 16.75
N GLY A 335 -4.47 -23.05 17.98
CA GLY A 335 -5.34 -23.07 19.16
C GLY A 335 -6.11 -21.76 19.34
N TYR A 336 -7.00 -21.72 20.33
CA TYR A 336 -7.81 -20.52 20.62
C TYR A 336 -6.98 -19.28 20.96
N VAL A 337 -5.86 -19.43 21.66
CA VAL A 337 -4.95 -18.32 22.00
C VAL A 337 -4.33 -17.70 20.74
N GLN A 338 -3.94 -18.51 19.76
CA GLN A 338 -3.39 -18.02 18.49
C GLN A 338 -4.46 -17.34 17.61
N GLU A 339 -5.71 -17.84 17.64
CA GLU A 339 -6.83 -17.26 16.89
C GLU A 339 -7.44 -16.02 17.56
N LEU A 340 -7.21 -15.83 18.87
CA LEU A 340 -7.61 -14.63 19.60
C LEU A 340 -6.79 -13.40 19.16
N LEU A 341 -5.52 -13.59 18.79
CA LEU A 341 -4.57 -12.53 18.45
C LEU A 341 -4.25 -12.49 16.93
N PRO A 342 -5.21 -12.33 16.01
CA PRO A 342 -4.92 -12.33 14.58
C PRO A 342 -4.19 -11.05 14.14
N ARG A 343 -3.45 -11.14 13.01
CA ARG A 343 -2.68 -10.05 12.39
C ARG A 343 -3.48 -8.76 12.03
N SER A 344 -4.80 -8.69 12.24
CA SER A 344 -5.67 -7.65 11.64
C SER A 344 -6.95 -7.29 12.42
N SER A 345 -6.99 -7.38 13.75
CA SER A 345 -8.15 -6.89 14.51
C SER A 345 -8.16 -5.36 14.53
N LEU A 346 -8.89 -4.73 13.60
CA LEU A 346 -9.10 -3.27 13.54
C LEU A 346 -10.32 -2.82 14.36
N ILE A 347 -11.04 -3.75 14.98
CA ILE A 347 -12.39 -3.53 15.54
C ILE A 347 -12.38 -3.40 17.07
N HIS A 348 -11.49 -4.10 17.77
CA HIS A 348 -11.47 -4.14 19.24
C HIS A 348 -10.18 -3.59 19.83
N SER A 349 -10.25 -3.11 21.08
CA SER A 349 -9.09 -2.62 21.83
C SER A 349 -8.19 -3.78 22.31
N ILE A 350 -6.86 -3.58 22.31
CA ILE A 350 -5.89 -4.54 22.85
C ILE A 350 -6.15 -4.87 24.33
N THR A 351 -6.74 -3.94 25.09
CA THR A 351 -7.13 -4.19 26.49
C THR A 351 -8.18 -5.28 26.61
N THR A 352 -9.11 -5.35 25.65
CA THR A 352 -10.15 -6.37 25.57
C THR A 352 -9.57 -7.73 25.19
N GLU A 353 -8.60 -7.74 24.26
CA GLU A 353 -7.88 -8.96 23.88
C GLU A 353 -7.01 -9.50 25.03
N LEU A 354 -6.31 -8.64 25.77
CA LEU A 354 -5.55 -9.00 26.97
C LEU A 354 -6.45 -9.56 28.09
N GLN A 355 -7.64 -9.00 28.29
CA GLN A 355 -8.63 -9.52 29.24
C GLN A 355 -9.18 -10.90 28.86
N LEU A 356 -9.23 -11.21 27.56
CA LEU A 356 -9.61 -12.53 27.06
C LEU A 356 -8.44 -13.51 27.13
N LEU A 357 -7.21 -13.03 26.91
CA LEU A 357 -5.98 -13.81 27.06
C LEU A 357 -5.79 -14.27 28.51
N ASP A 358 -5.89 -13.36 29.48
CA ASP A 358 -5.86 -13.68 30.92
C ASP A 358 -6.95 -14.70 31.27
N PHE A 359 -8.19 -14.49 30.78
CA PHE A 359 -9.27 -15.44 30.98
C PHE A 359 -8.95 -16.86 30.42
N PHE A 360 -8.39 -16.96 29.21
CA PHE A 360 -8.02 -18.25 28.63
C PHE A 360 -6.91 -18.97 29.41
N ILE A 361 -5.95 -18.23 29.97
CA ILE A 361 -4.81 -18.81 30.69
C ILE A 361 -5.20 -19.10 32.14
N SER A 362 -5.66 -18.08 32.87
CA SER A 362 -5.95 -18.13 34.30
C SER A 362 -7.20 -18.94 34.64
N GLU A 363 -8.29 -18.83 33.86
CA GLU A 363 -9.56 -19.51 34.17
C GLU A 363 -9.76 -20.82 33.39
N LEU A 364 -9.33 -20.89 32.12
CA LEU A 364 -9.49 -22.10 31.29
C LEU A 364 -8.25 -23.02 31.30
N GLY A 365 -7.13 -22.58 31.91
CA GLY A 365 -5.92 -23.38 32.05
C GLY A 365 -5.24 -23.73 30.71
N MET A 366 -5.33 -22.84 29.73
CA MET A 366 -4.60 -22.97 28.46
C MET A 366 -3.13 -22.60 28.64
N SER A 367 -2.21 -23.34 28.01
CA SER A 367 -0.75 -23.15 28.16
C SER A 367 -0.10 -22.47 26.95
N LEU A 368 0.87 -21.59 27.23
CA LEU A 368 1.74 -20.94 26.24
C LEU A 368 3.08 -21.69 26.03
N GLU A 369 3.39 -22.72 26.82
CA GLU A 369 4.70 -23.40 26.80
C GLU A 369 4.99 -24.13 25.47
N ASN A 370 3.95 -24.53 24.73
CA ASN A 370 4.06 -25.30 23.49
C ASN A 370 3.99 -24.44 22.22
N GLN A 371 4.10 -23.13 22.35
CA GLN A 371 4.02 -22.22 21.21
C GLN A 371 5.33 -22.23 20.41
N GLY A 372 5.23 -22.33 19.08
CA GLY A 372 6.38 -22.33 18.18
C GLY A 372 7.01 -20.94 18.00
N PRO A 373 8.17 -20.85 17.31
CA PRO A 373 8.85 -19.57 17.10
C PRO A 373 8.04 -18.56 16.29
N ASP A 374 7.16 -19.05 15.43
CA ASP A 374 6.22 -18.23 14.66
C ASP A 374 5.19 -17.52 15.57
N PHE A 375 4.93 -17.99 16.80
CA PHE A 375 4.00 -17.33 17.71
C PHE A 375 4.50 -15.96 18.16
N LEU A 376 5.75 -15.88 18.60
CA LEU A 376 6.38 -14.62 19.01
C LEU A 376 6.39 -13.64 17.83
N VAL A 377 6.77 -14.13 16.66
CA VAL A 377 6.86 -13.29 15.46
C VAL A 377 5.46 -12.90 14.99
N ASP A 378 4.60 -13.84 14.60
CA ASP A 378 3.31 -13.58 13.95
C ASP A 378 2.26 -12.90 14.83
N HIS A 379 2.29 -13.15 16.15
CA HIS A 379 1.20 -12.78 17.06
C HIS A 379 1.61 -11.79 18.16
N VAL A 380 2.91 -11.60 18.39
CA VAL A 380 3.41 -10.67 19.42
C VAL A 380 4.22 -9.53 18.79
N LEU A 381 5.04 -9.81 17.75
CA LEU A 381 5.90 -8.82 17.10
C LEU A 381 5.36 -8.27 15.74
N CYS A 382 4.61 -9.06 14.96
CA CYS A 382 4.16 -8.78 13.57
C CYS A 382 2.73 -8.20 13.42
N ILE A 383 2.28 -7.32 14.32
CA ILE A 383 0.92 -6.73 14.21
C ILE A 383 0.98 -5.28 13.71
N TYR A 384 0.20 -4.99 12.65
CA TYR A 384 -0.01 -3.65 12.12
C TYR A 384 -0.85 -2.80 13.10
N GLY A 385 -0.24 -1.88 13.83
CA GLY A 385 -0.98 -0.93 14.66
C GLY A 385 -0.20 -0.33 15.83
N SER A 386 -0.55 0.90 16.23
CA SER A 386 0.04 1.69 17.32
C SER A 386 -0.46 1.22 18.70
N TRP A 387 -0.42 -0.08 18.95
CA TRP A 387 -0.91 -0.66 20.20
C TRP A 387 0.26 -0.89 21.17
N ASP A 388 0.00 -0.91 22.48
CA ASP A 388 0.99 -1.09 23.52
C ASP A 388 1.54 -2.55 23.54
N ARG A 389 2.40 -2.85 22.58
CA ARG A 389 3.03 -4.17 22.33
C ARG A 389 3.92 -4.61 23.50
N LYS A 390 4.37 -3.65 24.31
CA LYS A 390 5.10 -3.90 25.55
C LYS A 390 4.24 -4.71 26.51
N SER A 391 3.01 -4.26 26.77
CA SER A 391 2.07 -4.92 27.68
C SER A 391 1.68 -6.33 27.22
N LEU A 392 1.55 -6.57 25.91
CA LEU A 392 1.28 -7.92 25.39
C LEU A 392 2.48 -8.84 25.51
N LEU A 393 3.68 -8.39 25.16
CA LEU A 393 4.90 -9.18 25.33
C LEU A 393 5.18 -9.47 26.80
N ASP A 394 5.01 -8.48 27.68
CA ASP A 394 5.12 -8.64 29.14
C ASP A 394 4.15 -9.70 29.65
N ALA A 395 2.86 -9.59 29.31
CA ALA A 395 1.85 -10.55 29.73
C ALA A 395 2.17 -11.98 29.24
N VAL A 396 2.57 -12.14 27.97
CA VAL A 396 2.93 -13.44 27.39
C VAL A 396 4.14 -14.06 28.10
N LEU A 397 5.15 -13.27 28.44
CA LEU A 397 6.33 -13.73 29.20
C LEU A 397 5.97 -14.07 30.65
N GLU A 398 5.14 -13.25 31.33
CA GLU A 398 4.64 -13.52 32.68
C GLU A 398 3.81 -14.80 32.76
N TYR A 399 3.03 -15.10 31.72
CA TYR A 399 2.26 -16.34 31.61
C TYR A 399 3.08 -17.57 31.19
N GLY A 400 4.41 -17.47 31.16
CA GLY A 400 5.31 -18.61 31.02
C GLY A 400 5.64 -19.01 29.58
N PHE A 401 5.46 -18.11 28.60
CA PHE A 401 6.03 -18.33 27.27
C PHE A 401 7.56 -18.31 27.34
N ASP A 402 8.19 -19.42 26.95
CA ASP A 402 9.65 -19.55 26.90
C ASP A 402 10.17 -19.32 25.46
N PRO A 403 10.73 -18.13 25.15
CA PRO A 403 11.29 -17.86 23.83
C PRO A 403 12.59 -18.63 23.55
N ASP A 404 13.27 -19.18 24.56
CA ASP A 404 14.47 -20.04 24.39
C ASP A 404 14.09 -21.51 24.12
N GLY A 405 12.87 -21.92 24.49
CA GLY A 405 12.34 -23.27 24.28
C GLY A 405 12.00 -23.59 22.81
N ALA A 406 11.76 -22.56 21.99
CA ALA A 406 11.45 -22.64 20.57
C ALA A 406 12.72 -22.58 19.70
N ASP A 407 12.78 -23.32 18.57
CA ASP A 407 13.83 -23.15 17.55
C ASP A 407 13.81 -21.67 17.10
N SER A 408 14.85 -20.85 17.34
CA SER A 408 14.69 -19.39 17.14
C SER A 408 14.30 -19.04 15.69
N PRO A 409 13.38 -18.06 15.52
CA PRO A 409 12.83 -17.70 14.22
C PRO A 409 13.90 -17.29 13.20
N VAL A 410 13.66 -17.62 11.93
CA VAL A 410 14.52 -17.21 10.81
C VAL A 410 14.35 -15.70 10.61
N PHE A 411 15.43 -15.01 10.24
CA PHE A 411 15.38 -13.57 9.90
C PHE A 411 14.25 -13.22 8.92
N GLU A 412 14.00 -14.08 7.92
CA GLU A 412 12.94 -13.94 6.91
C GLU A 412 11.52 -13.88 7.50
N ASN A 413 11.31 -14.37 8.73
CA ASN A 413 10.01 -14.30 9.40
C ASN A 413 9.79 -12.94 10.08
N PHE A 414 10.85 -12.20 10.41
CA PHE A 414 10.71 -10.87 11.01
C PHE A 414 10.18 -9.89 9.97
N PRO A 415 9.28 -8.96 10.36
CA PRO A 415 8.92 -7.85 9.50
C PRO A 415 10.19 -7.15 9.04
N GLY A 416 10.34 -6.97 7.72
CA GLY A 416 11.30 -6.00 7.23
C GLY A 416 10.96 -4.61 7.75
N LEU A 417 11.96 -3.71 7.78
CA LEU A 417 11.77 -2.28 8.06
C LEU A 417 10.66 -1.65 7.19
N SER A 418 10.34 -2.30 6.07
CA SER A 418 9.43 -1.90 5.01
C SER A 418 8.32 -2.92 4.69
N HIS A 419 7.54 -3.41 5.66
CA HIS A 419 6.31 -4.11 5.26
C HIS A 419 5.22 -3.12 4.78
N HIS A 420 5.38 -2.65 3.53
CA HIS A 420 4.43 -2.01 2.60
C HIS A 420 3.36 -1.06 3.17
N SER A 421 3.71 -0.21 4.12
CA SER A 421 2.93 1.00 4.36
C SER A 421 3.89 2.13 4.65
N PHE A 422 3.85 3.17 3.84
CA PHE A 422 4.40 4.49 4.15
C PHE A 422 4.03 4.95 5.59
N TRP A 423 2.89 4.45 6.10
CA TRP A 423 2.38 4.64 7.46
C TRP A 423 2.93 3.70 8.55
N ALA A 424 3.76 2.70 8.20
CA ALA A 424 4.21 1.66 9.13
C ALA A 424 5.25 2.18 10.12
N PHE A 425 6.22 2.97 9.65
CA PHE A 425 7.34 3.44 10.50
C PHE A 425 6.87 4.24 11.71
N TYR A 426 5.89 5.12 11.51
CA TYR A 426 5.22 5.87 12.59
C TYR A 426 4.49 5.02 13.61
N LYS A 427 4.20 3.75 13.29
CA LYS A 427 3.49 2.82 14.15
C LYS A 427 4.42 1.79 14.81
N PHE A 428 5.69 1.71 14.44
CA PHE A 428 6.68 0.84 15.10
C PHE A 428 7.50 1.66 16.12
N ASN A 429 7.15 1.58 17.40
CA ASN A 429 7.88 2.22 18.51
C ASN A 429 9.25 1.54 18.80
N ASP A 430 9.60 0.50 18.04
CA ASP A 430 10.83 -0.29 18.16
C ASP A 430 11.15 -1.01 16.82
N PRO A 431 11.58 -0.28 15.77
CA PRO A 431 11.81 -0.85 14.44
C PRO A 431 12.98 -1.86 14.40
N PHE A 432 13.86 -1.83 15.41
CA PHE A 432 15.02 -2.70 15.52
C PHE A 432 14.90 -3.77 16.61
N TYR A 433 13.71 -3.93 17.21
CA TYR A 433 13.39 -4.92 18.25
C TYR A 433 14.26 -4.84 19.51
N PHE A 434 14.93 -3.70 19.79
CA PHE A 434 15.84 -3.58 20.93
C PHE A 434 15.09 -3.57 22.26
N LYS A 435 13.91 -2.94 22.34
CA LYS A 435 13.05 -2.98 23.54
C LYS A 435 12.55 -4.40 23.73
N SER A 436 12.05 -5.05 22.67
CA SER A 436 11.59 -6.44 22.73
C SER A 436 12.69 -7.38 23.22
N PHE A 437 13.92 -7.24 22.72
CA PHE A 437 15.05 -8.07 23.17
C PHE A 437 15.49 -7.77 24.60
N ALA A 438 15.49 -6.50 25.02
CA ALA A 438 15.78 -6.14 26.41
C ALA A 438 14.78 -6.80 27.37
N MET A 439 13.49 -6.87 27.01
CA MET A 439 12.45 -7.54 27.81
C MET A 439 12.65 -9.04 27.90
N ILE A 440 12.95 -9.69 26.76
CA ILE A 440 13.26 -11.12 26.73
C ILE A 440 14.47 -11.43 27.61
N VAL A 441 15.56 -10.65 27.49
CA VAL A 441 16.78 -10.85 28.29
C VAL A 441 16.58 -10.59 29.78
N ASN A 442 15.64 -9.74 30.17
CA ASN A 442 15.35 -9.46 31.58
C ASN A 442 14.45 -10.53 32.23
N ASN A 443 13.58 -11.18 31.46
CA ASN A 443 12.61 -12.16 31.97
C ASN A 443 13.09 -13.62 31.81
N VAL A 444 14.03 -13.90 30.91
CA VAL A 444 14.51 -15.25 30.60
C VAL A 444 15.94 -15.45 31.10
N THR A 445 16.17 -16.54 31.83
CA THR A 445 17.47 -16.85 32.45
C THR A 445 18.46 -17.58 31.53
N GLY A 446 18.03 -17.91 30.30
CA GLY A 446 18.85 -18.58 29.30
C GLY A 446 19.81 -17.65 28.56
N THR A 447 20.80 -18.25 27.89
CA THR A 447 21.95 -17.55 27.29
C THR A 447 21.95 -17.60 25.76
N GLY A 448 20.78 -17.82 25.13
CA GLY A 448 20.73 -18.33 23.75
C GLY A 448 19.76 -17.68 22.76
N PHE A 449 18.78 -16.88 23.19
CA PHE A 449 17.77 -16.31 22.29
C PHE A 449 18.41 -15.63 21.08
N GLY A 450 18.15 -16.13 19.87
CA GLY A 450 18.62 -15.50 18.64
C GLY A 450 20.14 -15.38 18.49
N GLY A 451 20.94 -16.16 19.21
CA GLY A 451 22.40 -16.02 19.19
C GLY A 451 22.92 -14.73 19.85
N LEU A 452 22.16 -14.14 20.78
CA LEU A 452 22.67 -13.08 21.65
C LEU A 452 23.84 -13.59 22.48
N THR A 453 24.96 -12.89 22.42
CA THR A 453 26.18 -13.21 23.19
C THR A 453 26.10 -12.59 24.58
N PRO A 454 26.92 -13.01 25.56
CA PRO A 454 26.96 -12.37 26.87
C PRO A 454 27.20 -10.86 26.80
N LEU A 455 27.94 -10.38 25.79
CA LEU A 455 28.16 -8.97 25.57
C LEU A 455 26.90 -8.25 25.04
N HIS A 456 26.14 -8.87 24.13
CA HIS A 456 24.84 -8.33 23.71
C HIS A 456 23.88 -8.21 24.90
N GLN A 457 23.81 -9.23 25.75
CA GLN A 457 22.95 -9.23 26.94
C GLN A 457 23.35 -8.12 27.92
N ALA A 458 24.65 -7.97 28.22
CA ALA A 458 25.15 -6.91 29.08
C ALA A 458 24.81 -5.50 28.55
N VAL A 459 24.91 -5.31 27.23
CA VAL A 459 24.54 -4.04 26.58
C VAL A 459 23.03 -3.78 26.63
N LEU A 460 22.20 -4.79 26.31
CA LEU A 460 20.73 -4.67 26.38
C LEU A 460 20.24 -4.37 27.81
N GLN A 461 20.90 -4.93 28.82
CA GLN A 461 20.66 -4.66 30.24
C GLN A 461 21.24 -3.32 30.71
N ARG A 462 21.91 -2.58 29.83
CA ARG A 462 22.64 -1.32 30.12
C ARG A 462 23.66 -1.45 31.26
N SER A 463 24.33 -2.60 31.34
CA SER A 463 25.27 -2.91 32.42
C SER A 463 26.68 -2.37 32.13
N VAL A 464 26.90 -1.10 32.49
CA VAL A 464 28.21 -0.41 32.33
C VAL A 464 29.34 -1.01 33.16
N GLN A 465 29.03 -1.84 34.17
CA GLN A 465 30.02 -2.53 34.98
C GLN A 465 30.49 -3.85 34.35
N THR A 466 29.57 -4.60 33.73
CA THR A 466 29.87 -5.92 33.19
C THR A 466 30.41 -5.84 31.76
N ALA A 467 29.94 -4.88 30.96
CA ALA A 467 30.37 -4.70 29.57
C ALA A 467 31.90 -4.53 29.43
N PRO A 468 32.60 -3.66 30.20
CA PRO A 468 34.07 -3.54 30.12
C PRO A 468 34.81 -4.84 30.43
N SER A 469 34.32 -5.60 31.42
CA SER A 469 34.91 -6.88 31.83
C SER A 469 34.76 -7.98 30.77
N LEU A 470 33.72 -7.89 29.94
CA LEU A 470 33.46 -8.82 28.85
C LEU A 470 34.28 -8.45 27.62
N VAL A 471 34.34 -7.16 27.28
CA VAL A 471 35.12 -6.62 26.16
C VAL A 471 36.62 -6.90 26.31
N SER A 472 37.15 -6.87 27.53
CA SER A 472 38.56 -7.15 27.83
C SER A 472 38.95 -8.64 27.73
N ARG A 473 38.01 -9.55 27.44
CA ARG A 473 38.30 -10.99 27.28
C ARG A 473 38.77 -11.31 25.85
N PRO A 474 39.82 -12.13 25.68
CA PRO A 474 40.29 -12.58 24.35
C PRO A 474 39.25 -13.33 23.51
N THR A 475 38.16 -13.80 24.14
CA THR A 475 37.06 -14.54 23.53
C THR A 475 35.87 -13.67 23.15
N ALA A 476 35.85 -12.38 23.53
CA ALA A 476 34.87 -11.44 23.01
C ALA A 476 35.32 -11.08 21.59
N ALA A 477 34.93 -11.89 20.61
CA ALA A 477 35.21 -11.57 19.23
C ALA A 477 34.47 -10.26 18.91
N ALA A 478 35.23 -9.19 18.69
CA ALA A 478 34.68 -7.92 18.22
C ALA A 478 33.78 -8.19 17.02
N ASN A 479 32.61 -7.56 16.99
CA ASN A 479 31.63 -7.66 15.91
C ASN A 479 30.92 -9.03 15.75
N GLU A 480 30.82 -9.84 16.81
CA GLU A 480 29.86 -10.95 16.81
C GLU A 480 28.44 -10.42 16.53
N LYS A 481 27.73 -11.11 15.64
CA LYS A 481 26.39 -10.73 15.19
C LYS A 481 25.36 -11.71 15.73
N ASN A 482 24.24 -11.21 16.22
CA ASN A 482 23.07 -12.03 16.51
C ASN A 482 22.36 -12.47 15.20
N PHE A 483 21.25 -13.18 15.30
CA PHE A 483 20.50 -13.68 14.14
C PHE A 483 19.89 -12.59 13.25
N LEU A 484 19.76 -11.35 13.72
CA LEU A 484 19.38 -10.17 12.93
C LEU A 484 20.59 -9.45 12.33
N GLY A 485 21.82 -9.94 12.55
CA GLY A 485 23.03 -9.27 12.10
C GLY A 485 23.52 -8.15 13.01
N GLN A 486 22.83 -7.88 14.12
CA GLN A 486 23.16 -6.78 15.04
C GLN A 486 24.41 -7.14 15.85
N THR A 487 25.31 -6.17 16.01
CA THR A 487 26.47 -6.24 16.92
C THR A 487 26.12 -5.60 18.27
N PRO A 488 26.93 -5.78 19.33
CA PRO A 488 26.73 -5.07 20.59
C PRO A 488 26.70 -3.55 20.42
N LEU A 489 27.44 -2.99 19.45
CA LEU A 489 27.45 -1.55 19.20
C LEU A 489 26.11 -1.03 18.66
N HIS A 490 25.37 -1.82 17.86
CA HIS A 490 24.01 -1.46 17.44
C HIS A 490 23.08 -1.33 18.66
N LEU A 491 23.16 -2.29 19.57
CA LEU A 491 22.30 -2.33 20.77
C LEU A 491 22.71 -1.29 21.83
N ALA A 492 23.92 -0.73 21.73
CA ALA A 492 24.41 0.32 22.61
C ALA A 492 23.89 1.73 22.25
N ALA A 493 23.24 1.91 21.10
CA ALA A 493 22.70 3.19 20.64
C ALA A 493 21.94 4.03 21.71
N PRO A 494 21.20 3.43 22.69
CA PRO A 494 20.58 4.19 23.77
C PRO A 494 21.54 4.73 24.87
N SER A 495 22.84 4.45 24.82
CA SER A 495 23.80 4.77 25.89
C SER A 495 25.16 5.19 25.32
N LEU A 496 25.48 6.48 25.41
CA LEU A 496 26.77 7.02 24.98
C LEU A 496 27.95 6.33 25.67
N GLU A 497 27.84 6.05 26.97
CA GLU A 497 28.90 5.39 27.75
C GLU A 497 29.21 3.98 27.22
N LEU A 498 28.19 3.21 26.80
CA LEU A 498 28.42 1.90 26.20
C LEU A 498 28.97 2.00 24.78
N ILE A 499 28.53 3.00 23.99
CA ILE A 499 29.09 3.29 22.68
C ILE A 499 30.58 3.61 22.79
N SER A 500 30.97 4.48 23.73
CA SER A 500 32.38 4.85 23.91
C SER A 500 33.24 3.64 24.29
N ILE A 501 32.82 2.82 25.26
CA ILE A 501 33.51 1.59 25.66
C ILE A 501 33.70 0.63 24.47
N LEU A 502 32.66 0.46 23.64
CA LEU A 502 32.70 -0.46 22.51
C LEU A 502 33.55 0.10 21.35
N CYS A 503 33.47 1.39 21.05
CA CYS A 503 34.31 2.04 20.04
C CYS A 503 35.80 2.02 20.44
N GLU A 504 36.13 2.35 21.70
CA GLU A 504 37.51 2.33 22.22
C GLU A 504 38.12 0.92 22.22
N SER A 505 37.28 -0.12 22.23
CA SER A 505 37.71 -1.52 22.14
C SER A 505 37.79 -2.08 20.72
N GLY A 506 37.65 -1.23 19.70
CA GLY A 506 37.83 -1.61 18.30
C GLY A 506 36.62 -2.30 17.66
N HIS A 507 35.40 -2.09 18.19
CA HIS A 507 34.20 -2.48 17.47
C HIS A 507 34.05 -1.62 16.21
N ASP A 508 33.57 -2.26 15.14
CA ASP A 508 33.38 -1.60 13.83
C ASP A 508 32.18 -0.65 13.90
N VAL A 509 32.44 0.65 13.75
CA VAL A 509 31.44 1.74 13.82
C VAL A 509 30.45 1.70 12.67
N ASP A 510 30.83 1.10 11.54
CA ASP A 510 30.03 0.99 10.32
C ASP A 510 29.50 -0.43 10.10
N ALA A 511 29.58 -1.30 11.12
CA ALA A 511 29.04 -2.64 11.04
C ALA A 511 27.56 -2.60 10.63
N GLN A 512 27.19 -3.35 9.60
CA GLN A 512 25.81 -3.43 9.12
C GLN A 512 25.08 -4.67 9.67
N ASP A 513 23.84 -4.50 10.10
CA ASP A 513 22.94 -5.61 10.40
C ASP A 513 22.37 -6.26 9.12
N LYS A 514 21.44 -7.21 9.23
CA LYS A 514 20.87 -7.90 8.07
C LYS A 514 19.97 -7.03 7.20
N TRP A 515 19.51 -5.89 7.72
CA TRP A 515 18.81 -4.88 6.94
C TRP A 515 19.76 -3.79 6.42
N GLY A 516 21.07 -3.90 6.64
CA GLY A 516 22.03 -2.87 6.22
C GLY A 516 22.10 -1.67 7.16
N ALA A 517 21.36 -1.65 8.27
CA ALA A 517 21.37 -0.55 9.22
C ALA A 517 22.65 -0.58 10.07
N THR A 518 23.19 0.60 10.38
CA THR A 518 24.43 0.81 11.17
C THR A 518 24.11 1.30 12.58
N PRO A 519 25.07 1.26 13.52
CA PRO A 519 24.91 1.88 14.84
C PRO A 519 24.49 3.36 14.79
N LEU A 520 24.96 4.11 13.79
CA LEU A 520 24.56 5.50 13.57
C LEU A 520 23.08 5.62 13.19
N ILE A 521 22.57 4.73 12.33
CA ILE A 521 21.14 4.65 11.98
C ILE A 521 20.29 4.36 13.23
N TYR A 522 20.75 3.45 14.11
CA TYR A 522 20.07 3.15 15.37
C TYR A 522 20.02 4.38 16.30
N ALA A 523 21.13 5.11 16.43
CA ALA A 523 21.20 6.31 17.25
C ALA A 523 20.27 7.43 16.73
N GLY A 524 20.21 7.62 15.41
CA GLY A 524 19.29 8.57 14.77
C GLY A 524 17.81 8.22 14.98
N ALA A 525 17.46 6.93 14.81
CA ALA A 525 16.10 6.44 15.04
C ALA A 525 15.63 6.62 16.50
N LEU A 526 16.57 6.58 17.45
CA LEU A 526 16.30 6.76 18.87
C LEU A 526 16.29 8.21 19.35
N GLY A 527 16.68 9.15 18.48
CA GLY A 527 16.80 10.56 18.88
C GLY A 527 17.97 10.84 19.83
N ASN A 528 18.99 9.99 19.85
CA ASN A 528 20.13 10.16 20.77
C ASN A 528 21.19 11.07 20.13
N THR A 529 21.04 12.39 20.27
CA THR A 529 21.94 13.40 19.69
C THR A 529 23.40 13.21 20.10
N GLU A 530 23.66 12.92 21.37
CA GLU A 530 25.03 12.73 21.89
C GLU A 530 25.70 11.51 21.24
N ALA A 531 24.97 10.40 21.11
CA ALA A 531 25.48 9.21 20.44
C ALA A 531 25.76 9.45 18.95
N VAL A 532 24.87 10.18 18.26
CA VAL A 532 25.06 10.55 16.84
C VAL A 532 26.33 11.39 16.67
N GLN A 533 26.48 12.46 17.46
CA GLN A 533 27.66 13.33 17.41
C GLN A 533 28.94 12.56 17.72
N PHE A 534 28.91 11.69 18.74
CA PHE A 534 30.06 10.86 19.10
C PHE A 534 30.46 9.91 17.97
N LEU A 535 29.50 9.19 17.38
CA LEU A 535 29.76 8.26 16.27
C LEU A 535 30.33 8.98 15.04
N ILE A 536 29.78 10.15 14.67
CA ILE A 536 30.30 10.98 13.58
C ILE A 536 31.74 11.42 13.88
N ALA A 537 32.01 11.91 15.09
CA ALA A 537 33.35 12.32 15.50
C ALA A 537 34.38 11.16 15.52
N HIS A 538 33.90 9.92 15.67
CA HIS A 538 34.72 8.70 15.63
C HIS A 538 34.74 8.02 14.26
N GLY A 539 34.34 8.74 13.20
CA GLY A 539 34.51 8.31 11.81
C GLY A 539 33.41 7.42 11.27
N ALA A 540 32.23 7.37 11.88
CA ALA A 540 31.08 6.69 11.30
C ALA A 540 30.72 7.31 9.94
N ASN A 541 30.50 6.45 8.94
CA ASN A 541 30.17 6.90 7.59
C ASN A 541 28.69 7.27 7.49
N VAL A 542 28.42 8.57 7.40
CA VAL A 542 27.08 9.17 7.32
C VAL A 542 26.34 8.89 6.01
N SER A 543 27.05 8.40 4.97
CA SER A 543 26.47 8.06 3.68
C SER A 543 25.90 6.64 3.62
N ILE A 544 26.10 5.81 4.66
CA ILE A 544 25.59 4.45 4.68
C ILE A 544 24.07 4.48 4.88
N THR A 545 23.36 3.78 4.01
CA THR A 545 21.91 3.58 4.07
C THR A 545 21.59 2.10 4.31
N ASP A 546 20.42 1.86 4.88
CA ASP A 546 19.85 0.52 4.99
C ASP A 546 19.41 -0.05 3.62
N SER A 547 18.82 -1.25 3.62
CA SER A 547 18.34 -1.96 2.43
C SER A 547 17.21 -1.24 1.69
N GLU A 548 16.57 -0.25 2.32
CA GLU A 548 15.53 0.60 1.74
C GLU A 548 16.09 1.92 1.20
N GLY A 549 17.40 2.14 1.32
CA GLY A 549 18.03 3.40 0.94
C GLY A 549 17.89 4.50 1.98
N GLU A 550 17.53 4.16 3.23
CA GLU A 550 17.30 5.13 4.29
C GLU A 550 18.53 5.27 5.21
N GLY A 551 18.99 6.51 5.42
CA GLY A 551 20.10 6.85 6.32
C GLY A 551 19.65 7.41 7.67
N PHE A 552 20.59 7.65 8.59
CA PHE A 552 20.26 8.02 9.97
C PHE A 552 19.46 9.32 10.11
N LEU A 553 19.72 10.33 9.25
CA LEU A 553 18.98 11.60 9.25
C LEU A 553 17.50 11.38 8.91
N GLY A 554 17.21 10.46 8.00
CA GLY A 554 15.85 10.20 7.60
C GLY A 554 15.06 9.33 8.60
N TYR A 555 15.76 8.52 9.40
CA TYR A 555 15.21 7.92 10.62
C TYR A 555 14.92 8.97 11.70
N ALA A 556 15.85 9.89 11.97
CA ALA A 556 15.67 10.97 12.92
C ALA A 556 14.50 11.90 12.52
N SER A 557 14.41 12.20 11.22
CA SER A 557 13.30 12.93 10.61
C SER A 557 11.96 12.23 10.87
N ARG A 558 11.87 10.92 10.58
CA ARG A 558 10.67 10.09 10.84
C ARG A 558 10.25 10.04 12.30
N ALA A 559 11.22 10.07 13.21
CA ALA A 559 10.97 10.15 14.64
C ALA A 559 10.57 11.56 15.13
N GLY A 560 10.66 12.58 14.27
CA GLY A 560 10.36 13.97 14.61
C GLY A 560 11.46 14.69 15.40
N ASN A 561 12.68 14.13 15.44
CA ASN A 561 13.81 14.67 16.20
C ASN A 561 14.55 15.74 15.39
N TRP A 562 13.88 16.87 15.11
CA TRP A 562 14.40 17.91 14.21
C TRP A 562 15.61 18.67 14.77
N ASP A 563 15.69 18.87 16.10
CA ASP A 563 16.88 19.43 16.74
C ASP A 563 18.12 18.57 16.47
N LEU A 564 17.99 17.24 16.61
CA LEU A 564 19.06 16.30 16.27
C LEU A 564 19.44 16.41 14.80
N VAL A 565 18.47 16.51 13.90
CA VAL A 565 18.74 16.66 12.46
C VAL A 565 19.57 17.91 12.18
N LEU A 566 19.20 19.06 12.75
CA LEU A 566 19.96 20.30 12.57
C LEU A 566 21.36 20.22 13.19
N ASP A 567 21.48 19.71 14.42
CA ASP A 567 22.76 19.50 15.09
C ASP A 567 23.68 18.54 14.31
N ALA A 568 23.11 17.48 13.75
CA ALA A 568 23.83 16.51 12.94
C ALA A 568 24.28 17.11 11.60
N LEU A 569 23.47 17.94 10.95
CA LEU A 569 23.88 18.65 9.72
C LEU A 569 25.08 19.56 9.99
N GLU A 570 25.09 20.31 11.10
CA GLU A 570 26.25 21.11 11.49
C GLU A 570 27.49 20.24 11.78
N ALA A 571 27.31 19.09 12.42
CA ALA A 571 28.39 18.14 12.66
C ALA A 571 28.94 17.48 11.38
N ILE A 572 28.09 17.23 10.37
CA ILE A 572 28.47 16.62 9.08
C ILE A 572 29.16 17.62 8.16
N ARG A 573 28.81 18.92 8.23
CA ARG A 573 29.33 19.98 7.35
C ARG A 573 30.86 19.97 7.17
N PRO A 574 31.71 19.82 8.22
CA PRO A 574 33.16 19.77 8.02
C PRO A 574 33.68 18.45 7.44
N HIS A 575 32.86 17.41 7.35
CA HIS A 575 33.27 16.03 7.01
C HIS A 575 32.82 15.57 5.61
N CYS A 576 32.09 16.38 4.85
CA CYS A 576 31.57 16.02 3.53
C CYS A 576 31.81 17.11 2.47
N SER A 577 31.63 16.79 1.19
CA SER A 577 31.69 17.79 0.12
C SER A 577 30.43 18.69 0.14
N PRO A 578 30.45 19.90 -0.46
CA PRO A 578 29.26 20.73 -0.55
C PRO A 578 28.07 20.04 -1.24
N GLU A 579 28.34 19.20 -2.24
CA GLU A 579 27.31 18.44 -2.96
C GLU A 579 26.68 17.36 -2.05
N ASP A 580 27.50 16.62 -1.31
CA ASP A 580 27.02 15.61 -0.35
C ASP A 580 26.25 16.26 0.80
N PHE A 581 26.69 17.43 1.27
CA PHE A 581 25.99 18.21 2.29
C PHE A 581 24.58 18.59 1.82
N GLN A 582 24.45 19.10 0.60
CA GLN A 582 23.13 19.45 0.04
C GLN A 582 22.23 18.22 -0.12
N HIS A 583 22.78 17.07 -0.52
CA HIS A 583 22.00 15.82 -0.55
C HIS A 583 21.41 15.48 0.83
N HIS A 584 22.16 15.68 1.92
CA HIS A 584 21.65 15.49 3.28
C HIS A 584 20.60 16.54 3.67
N VAL A 585 20.79 17.82 3.31
CA VAL A 585 19.79 18.88 3.55
C VAL A 585 18.48 18.57 2.81
N TYR A 586 18.55 18.22 1.52
CA TYR A 586 17.37 17.88 0.72
C TYR A 586 16.67 16.63 1.22
N GLY A 587 17.43 15.62 1.66
CA GLY A 587 16.87 14.42 2.30
C GLY A 587 16.10 14.76 3.58
N SER A 588 16.65 15.61 4.45
CA SER A 588 15.99 16.08 5.67
C SER A 588 14.75 16.92 5.37
N LEU A 589 14.82 17.80 4.38
CA LEU A 589 13.69 18.62 3.93
C LEU A 589 12.56 17.75 3.35
N THR A 590 12.92 16.71 2.59
CA THR A 590 12.00 15.67 2.12
C THR A 590 11.32 15.00 3.29
N GLY A 591 12.08 14.57 4.30
CA GLY A 591 11.52 14.05 5.54
C GLY A 591 10.49 15.02 6.13
N LEU A 592 10.83 16.28 6.34
CA LEU A 592 9.94 17.23 7.03
C LEU A 592 8.62 17.43 6.28
N VAL A 593 8.71 17.62 4.97
CA VAL A 593 7.56 17.82 4.07
C VAL A 593 6.61 16.62 4.09
N TRP A 594 7.15 15.41 4.03
CA TRP A 594 6.34 14.20 3.96
C TRP A 594 5.73 13.79 5.30
N LEU A 595 6.35 14.21 6.40
CA LEU A 595 5.99 13.76 7.74
C LEU A 595 5.09 14.73 8.51
N GLY A 596 4.96 15.98 8.04
CA GLY A 596 4.40 17.09 8.79
C GLY A 596 2.89 17.05 9.04
N ARG A 597 2.50 16.92 10.31
CA ARG A 597 1.37 17.68 10.85
C ARG A 597 1.90 19.09 11.09
N HIS A 598 1.37 20.07 10.38
CA HIS A 598 1.89 21.44 10.42
C HIS A 598 1.67 22.09 11.79
N THR A 599 2.73 22.21 12.58
CA THR A 599 2.81 22.96 13.84
C THR A 599 3.79 24.14 13.70
N GLU A 600 3.71 25.11 14.60
CA GLU A 600 4.63 26.27 14.64
C GLU A 600 6.12 25.84 14.73
N GLU A 601 6.40 24.77 15.48
CA GLU A 601 7.74 24.18 15.58
C GLU A 601 8.22 23.63 14.23
N THR A 602 7.37 22.89 13.50
CA THR A 602 7.73 22.36 12.17
C THR A 602 7.99 23.45 11.14
N THR A 603 7.30 24.59 11.23
CA THR A 603 7.56 25.76 10.38
C THR A 603 8.94 26.35 10.67
N THR A 604 9.35 26.40 11.93
CA THR A 604 10.70 26.88 12.30
C THR A 604 11.78 25.99 11.70
N TYR A 605 11.64 24.66 11.81
CA TYR A 605 12.58 23.71 11.22
C TYR A 605 12.58 23.75 9.69
N PHE A 606 11.42 23.95 9.05
CA PHE A 606 11.32 24.11 7.60
C PHE A 606 12.12 25.32 7.13
N ILE A 607 11.92 26.46 7.79
CA ILE A 607 12.64 27.70 7.46
C ILE A 607 14.15 27.49 7.65
N ALA A 608 14.58 26.89 8.76
CA ALA A 608 15.98 26.62 9.02
C ALA A 608 16.62 25.73 7.93
N LEU A 609 15.94 24.66 7.50
CA LEU A 609 16.44 23.78 6.44
C LEU A 609 16.46 24.46 5.08
N VAL A 610 15.44 25.26 4.76
CA VAL A 610 15.38 26.05 3.51
C VAL A 610 16.52 27.07 3.44
N GLU A 611 16.90 27.68 4.56
CA GLU A 611 18.03 28.62 4.63
C GLU A 611 19.40 27.93 4.48
N LEU A 612 19.47 26.60 4.63
CA LEU A 612 20.68 25.80 4.37
C LEU A 612 20.80 25.32 2.91
N CYS A 613 19.72 25.43 2.12
CA CYS A 613 19.74 25.08 0.71
C CYS A 613 20.57 26.07 -0.11
N ASP A 614 21.39 25.57 -1.03
CA ASP A 614 22.07 26.39 -2.03
C ASP A 614 21.14 26.83 -3.17
N ASN A 615 20.23 25.95 -3.60
CA ASN A 615 19.19 26.23 -4.58
C ASN A 615 17.87 25.53 -4.19
N VAL A 616 16.88 26.32 -3.81
CA VAL A 616 15.55 25.83 -3.42
C VAL A 616 14.70 25.34 -4.60
N ASP A 617 15.02 25.72 -5.84
CA ASP A 617 14.25 25.32 -7.02
C ASP A 617 14.59 23.89 -7.50
N ASP A 618 15.77 23.36 -7.14
CA ASP A 618 16.21 22.01 -7.54
C ASP A 618 15.55 20.89 -6.72
N VAL A 619 14.89 21.25 -5.61
CA VAL A 619 14.21 20.30 -4.73
C VAL A 619 12.85 19.93 -5.29
N LEU A 620 12.80 18.80 -6.00
CA LEU A 620 11.60 18.22 -6.59
C LEU A 620 11.22 16.88 -5.94
N PHE A 621 9.94 16.71 -5.68
CA PHE A 621 9.38 15.54 -5.01
C PHE A 621 8.50 14.71 -5.94
N TYR A 622 8.60 13.39 -5.78
CA TYR A 622 7.54 12.46 -6.12
C TYR A 622 6.52 12.42 -4.98
N ASP A 623 5.23 12.41 -5.28
CA ASP A 623 4.15 12.21 -4.32
C ASP A 623 3.46 10.87 -4.63
N GLY A 624 3.65 9.89 -3.76
CA GLY A 624 3.03 8.56 -3.89
C GLY A 624 1.53 8.54 -3.58
N THR A 625 0.98 9.59 -2.95
CA THR A 625 -0.46 9.68 -2.68
C THR A 625 -1.21 10.14 -3.93
N THR A 626 -0.65 11.11 -4.66
CA THR A 626 -1.23 11.64 -5.90
C THR A 626 -0.59 11.04 -7.16
N TRP A 627 0.46 10.24 -7.02
CA TRP A 627 1.28 9.67 -8.10
C TRP A 627 1.87 10.75 -9.02
N THR A 628 2.18 11.91 -8.47
CA THR A 628 2.73 13.05 -9.22
C THR A 628 4.24 13.17 -9.01
N VAL A 629 4.99 13.47 -10.07
CA VAL A 629 6.42 13.81 -10.00
C VAL A 629 6.61 15.30 -10.30
N ASN A 630 7.79 15.84 -10.00
CA ASN A 630 8.14 17.25 -10.20
C ASN A 630 7.33 18.23 -9.34
N ASN A 631 6.87 17.82 -8.15
CA ASN A 631 6.31 18.76 -7.19
C ASN A 631 7.45 19.56 -6.56
N ASN A 632 7.44 20.88 -6.64
CA ASN A 632 8.42 21.72 -5.92
C ASN A 632 8.00 21.98 -4.47
N LEU A 633 8.88 22.60 -3.68
CA LEU A 633 8.66 22.91 -2.26
C LEU A 633 7.35 23.68 -2.00
N LEU A 634 6.95 24.59 -2.89
CA LEU A 634 5.75 25.40 -2.71
C LEU A 634 4.44 24.59 -2.79
N HIS A 635 4.46 23.40 -3.40
CA HIS A 635 3.33 22.45 -3.32
C HIS A 635 3.13 21.93 -1.88
N TYR A 636 4.17 21.98 -1.05
CA TYR A 636 4.18 21.41 0.29
C TYR A 636 4.11 22.42 1.45
N VAL A 637 4.26 23.71 1.14
CA VAL A 637 4.15 24.81 2.11
C VAL A 637 2.80 24.89 2.81
N SER A 638 2.87 25.05 4.13
CA SER A 638 1.77 24.96 5.08
C SER A 638 1.06 26.29 5.33
N ASN A 639 1.83 27.38 5.35
CA ASN A 639 1.39 28.71 5.77
C ASN A 639 2.17 29.81 5.02
N CYS A 640 1.81 31.07 5.27
CA CYS A 640 2.44 32.21 4.61
C CYS A 640 3.93 32.39 5.00
N GLU A 641 4.33 31.98 6.20
CA GLU A 641 5.71 32.15 6.70
C GLU A 641 6.69 31.26 5.94
N GLU A 642 6.34 29.99 5.75
CA GLU A 642 7.11 29.05 4.93
C GLU A 642 7.17 29.50 3.45
N ALA A 643 6.05 30.00 2.91
CA ALA A 643 6.00 30.54 1.55
C ALA A 643 6.92 31.76 1.41
N GLU A 644 6.92 32.64 2.40
CA GLU A 644 7.76 33.82 2.44
C GLU A 644 9.23 33.47 2.58
N ALA A 645 9.58 32.46 3.39
CA ALA A 645 10.95 31.97 3.51
C ALA A 645 11.50 31.42 2.18
N LEU A 646 10.71 30.64 1.43
CA LEU A 646 11.11 30.19 0.10
C LEU A 646 11.38 31.36 -0.86
N VAL A 647 10.46 32.34 -0.90
CA VAL A 647 10.64 33.52 -1.77
C VAL A 647 11.86 34.34 -1.34
N ARG A 648 12.11 34.47 -0.03
CA ARG A 648 13.31 35.13 0.52
C ARG A 648 14.60 34.42 0.09
N CYS A 649 14.57 33.09 -0.02
CA CYS A 649 15.69 32.27 -0.50
C CYS A 649 15.79 32.16 -2.02
N GLY A 650 15.05 33.00 -2.78
CA GLY A 650 15.19 33.12 -4.23
C GLY A 650 14.37 32.13 -5.06
N PHE A 651 13.38 31.46 -4.47
CA PHE A 651 12.50 30.53 -5.18
C PHE A 651 11.78 31.17 -6.36
N THR A 652 11.86 30.55 -7.55
CA THR A 652 11.25 31.06 -8.79
C THR A 652 10.11 30.18 -9.32
N GLY A 653 9.97 28.95 -8.82
CA GLY A 653 8.99 27.95 -9.28
C GLY A 653 7.50 28.20 -8.96
N LEU A 654 7.05 29.44 -8.74
CA LEU A 654 5.68 29.76 -8.29
C LEU A 654 4.57 29.19 -9.19
N ASN A 655 4.81 29.17 -10.51
CA ASN A 655 3.87 28.66 -11.51
C ASN A 655 4.41 27.44 -12.26
N GLN A 656 5.39 26.73 -11.69
CA GLN A 656 5.92 25.50 -12.28
C GLN A 656 4.92 24.36 -12.07
N PRO A 657 4.41 23.73 -13.15
CA PRO A 657 3.50 22.61 -13.01
C PRO A 657 4.26 21.31 -12.70
N ASN A 658 3.66 20.47 -11.86
CA ASN A 658 4.08 19.08 -11.67
C ASN A 658 3.68 18.19 -12.87
N SER A 659 3.89 16.88 -12.79
CA SER A 659 3.54 15.94 -13.87
C SER A 659 2.04 15.82 -14.16
N ALA A 660 1.18 16.16 -13.21
CA ALA A 660 -0.26 16.26 -13.42
C ALA A 660 -0.68 17.62 -14.01
N GLY A 661 0.28 18.50 -14.29
CA GLY A 661 0.02 19.86 -14.77
C GLY A 661 -0.44 20.80 -13.65
N GLU A 662 -0.37 20.41 -12.38
CA GLU A 662 -0.82 21.23 -11.25
C GLU A 662 0.30 22.17 -10.82
N THR A 663 -0.01 23.46 -10.71
CA THR A 663 0.89 24.47 -10.13
C THR A 663 0.73 24.53 -8.62
N PRO A 664 1.66 25.15 -7.87
CA PRO A 664 1.60 25.23 -6.41
C PRO A 664 0.27 25.74 -5.83
N ILE A 665 -0.47 26.59 -6.56
CA ILE A 665 -1.80 27.08 -6.13
C ILE A 665 -2.81 25.94 -5.93
N PHE A 666 -2.69 24.82 -6.65
CA PHE A 666 -3.55 23.64 -6.49
C PHE A 666 -3.33 22.94 -5.15
N SER A 667 -2.15 23.10 -4.53
CA SER A 667 -1.87 22.48 -3.23
C SER A 667 -2.76 23.01 -2.11
N ILE A 668 -3.28 24.23 -2.26
CA ILE A 668 -4.19 24.86 -1.31
C ILE A 668 -5.48 24.05 -1.17
N ILE A 669 -5.90 23.30 -2.19
CA ILE A 669 -7.10 22.43 -2.12
C ILE A 669 -6.99 21.41 -0.97
N ARG A 670 -5.78 20.95 -0.63
CA ARG A 670 -5.58 20.02 0.49
C ARG A 670 -5.61 20.70 1.86
N ARG A 671 -5.21 21.97 1.94
CA ARG A 671 -5.05 22.72 3.21
C ARG A 671 -6.23 23.62 3.53
N LEU A 672 -6.93 24.08 2.50
CA LEU A 672 -8.07 25.00 2.54
C LEU A 672 -7.74 26.34 3.22
N ASP A 673 -6.51 26.83 3.06
CA ASP A 673 -6.05 28.09 3.63
C ASP A 673 -6.26 29.27 2.66
N ALA A 674 -7.26 30.10 2.95
CA ALA A 674 -7.58 31.30 2.17
C ALA A 674 -6.58 32.45 2.36
N THR A 675 -5.76 32.45 3.41
CA THR A 675 -4.71 33.47 3.62
C THR A 675 -3.51 33.18 2.72
N LEU A 676 -3.01 31.95 2.75
CA LEU A 676 -1.97 31.47 1.83
C LEU A 676 -2.41 31.62 0.36
N PHE A 677 -3.67 31.34 0.04
CA PHE A 677 -4.23 31.58 -1.29
C PHE A 677 -4.04 33.02 -1.78
N ARG A 678 -4.43 34.00 -0.97
CA ARG A 678 -4.26 35.42 -1.34
C ARG A 678 -2.79 35.79 -1.44
N PHE A 679 -1.96 35.30 -0.51
CA PHE A 679 -0.53 35.53 -0.55
C PHE A 679 0.10 35.03 -1.86
N LEU A 680 -0.26 33.84 -2.34
CA LEU A 680 0.27 33.33 -3.63
C LEU A 680 -0.20 34.18 -4.82
N LEU A 681 -1.45 34.66 -4.80
CA LEU A 681 -1.97 35.55 -5.86
C LEU A 681 -1.25 36.90 -5.88
N ASP A 682 -1.02 37.50 -4.71
CA ASP A 682 -0.28 38.76 -4.58
C ASP A 682 1.16 38.64 -5.12
N ARG A 683 1.72 37.43 -5.13
CA ARG A 683 3.05 37.11 -5.68
C ARG A 683 3.02 36.66 -7.14
N GLY A 684 1.86 36.64 -7.80
CA GLY A 684 1.72 36.37 -9.24
C GLY A 684 1.35 34.93 -9.61
N ALA A 685 0.74 34.16 -8.71
CA ALA A 685 0.21 32.84 -9.05
C ALA A 685 -0.94 32.93 -10.06
N ASN A 686 -0.93 32.07 -11.09
CA ASN A 686 -1.98 32.06 -12.10
C ASN A 686 -3.22 31.28 -11.63
N ILE A 687 -4.26 32.01 -11.21
CA ILE A 687 -5.55 31.43 -10.76
C ILE A 687 -6.30 30.66 -11.85
N ASN A 688 -6.08 31.03 -13.12
CA ASN A 688 -6.75 30.43 -14.28
C ASN A 688 -5.94 29.30 -14.91
N HIS A 689 -4.86 28.86 -14.25
CA HIS A 689 -4.11 27.69 -14.67
C HIS A 689 -4.98 26.43 -14.60
N VAL A 690 -4.90 25.60 -15.64
CA VAL A 690 -5.58 24.31 -15.72
C VAL A 690 -4.56 23.18 -15.72
N ASN A 691 -4.88 22.08 -15.03
CA ASN A 691 -3.99 20.93 -14.99
C ASN A 691 -4.00 20.14 -16.30
N SER A 692 -3.25 19.03 -16.39
CA SER A 692 -3.19 18.18 -17.59
C SER A 692 -4.55 17.58 -17.97
N HIS A 693 -5.48 17.51 -17.01
CA HIS A 693 -6.86 17.08 -17.24
C HIS A 693 -7.80 18.26 -17.57
N GLY A 694 -7.29 19.47 -17.78
CA GLY A 694 -8.10 20.67 -18.06
C GLY A 694 -8.83 21.24 -16.84
N GLN A 695 -8.57 20.73 -15.63
CA GLN A 695 -9.31 21.13 -14.43
C GLN A 695 -8.74 22.42 -13.84
N SER A 696 -9.60 23.39 -13.56
CA SER A 696 -9.26 24.59 -12.79
C SER A 696 -9.27 24.33 -11.28
N ILE A 697 -8.66 25.24 -10.51
CA ILE A 697 -8.67 25.16 -9.04
C ILE A 697 -10.10 25.15 -8.48
N LEU A 698 -11.01 25.95 -9.08
CA LEU A 698 -12.40 26.03 -8.65
C LEU A 698 -13.13 24.69 -8.84
N LEU A 699 -12.94 24.03 -9.99
CA LEU A 699 -13.55 22.73 -10.27
C LEU A 699 -13.16 21.67 -9.24
N ARG A 700 -11.88 21.65 -8.84
CA ARG A 700 -11.40 20.73 -7.80
C ARG A 700 -11.84 21.12 -6.38
N LEU A 701 -11.97 22.41 -6.08
CA LEU A 701 -12.47 22.86 -4.78
C LEU A 701 -13.92 22.46 -4.54
N ILE A 702 -14.77 22.49 -5.57
CA ILE A 702 -16.17 22.08 -5.44
C ILE A 702 -16.29 20.59 -5.06
N ASN A 703 -15.32 19.75 -5.43
CA ASN A 703 -15.26 18.37 -4.94
C ASN A 703 -15.03 18.25 -3.43
N ARG A 704 -14.51 19.28 -2.76
CA ARG A 704 -14.36 19.30 -1.30
C ARG A 704 -15.68 19.60 -0.58
N VAL A 705 -16.71 20.03 -1.30
CA VAL A 705 -18.06 20.30 -0.79
C VAL A 705 -18.96 19.04 -0.85
N ARG A 706 -18.41 17.88 -1.24
CA ARG A 706 -19.15 16.62 -1.38
C ARG A 706 -19.71 16.07 -0.06
N SER A 707 -19.05 16.32 1.06
CA SER A 707 -19.47 15.83 2.37
C SER A 707 -19.31 16.89 3.44
N PHE A 708 -20.22 16.86 4.41
CA PHE A 708 -20.25 17.80 5.53
C PHE A 708 -19.28 17.35 6.63
N HIS A 709 -18.06 17.91 6.62
CA HIS A 709 -17.01 17.70 7.62
C HIS A 709 -16.41 19.04 8.06
N SER A 710 -15.52 19.05 9.07
CA SER A 710 -14.79 20.22 9.58
C SER A 710 -14.16 21.11 8.49
N ASP A 711 -13.74 20.50 7.39
CA ASP A 711 -13.07 21.17 6.28
C ASP A 711 -14.01 22.01 5.40
N LEU A 712 -15.32 21.74 5.44
CA LEU A 712 -16.31 22.38 4.57
C LEU A 712 -16.30 23.90 4.71
N TRP A 713 -16.22 24.41 5.93
CA TRP A 713 -16.21 25.85 6.18
C TRP A 713 -15.01 26.54 5.51
N SER A 714 -13.82 25.96 5.64
CA SER A 714 -12.59 26.45 5.01
C SER A 714 -12.66 26.33 3.49
N ALA A 715 -13.21 25.24 2.96
CA ALA A 715 -13.46 25.07 1.52
C ALA A 715 -14.40 26.15 0.98
N MET A 716 -15.48 26.46 1.69
CA MET A 716 -16.42 27.52 1.30
C MET A 716 -15.78 28.90 1.34
N ASP A 717 -14.93 29.19 2.32
CA ASP A 717 -14.18 30.45 2.38
C ASP A 717 -13.19 30.61 1.23
N LEU A 718 -12.55 29.50 0.82
CA LEU A 718 -11.65 29.49 -0.33
C LEU A 718 -12.42 29.62 -1.66
N ILE A 719 -13.57 28.96 -1.83
CA ILE A 719 -14.45 29.15 -2.99
C ILE A 719 -14.88 30.62 -3.09
N LYS A 720 -15.30 31.24 -1.97
CA LYS A 720 -15.62 32.68 -1.91
C LYS A 720 -14.43 33.54 -2.36
N ALA A 721 -13.21 33.18 -1.96
CA ALA A 721 -11.99 33.89 -2.38
C ALA A 721 -11.76 33.72 -3.89
N CYS A 722 -11.80 32.50 -4.44
CA CYS A 722 -11.62 32.26 -5.87
C CYS A 722 -12.63 33.03 -6.73
N VAL A 723 -13.91 33.03 -6.35
CA VAL A 723 -14.96 33.76 -7.09
C VAL A 723 -14.71 35.27 -7.05
N SER A 724 -14.24 35.80 -5.91
CA SER A 724 -13.91 37.22 -5.73
C SER A 724 -12.71 37.66 -6.58
N GLU A 725 -11.70 36.80 -6.72
CA GLU A 725 -10.47 37.05 -7.51
C GLU A 725 -10.63 36.76 -9.02
N LYS A 726 -11.88 36.74 -9.52
CA LYS A 726 -12.21 36.58 -10.95
C LYS A 726 -11.66 35.32 -11.64
N VAL A 727 -11.59 34.18 -10.93
CA VAL A 727 -11.31 32.86 -11.55
C VAL A 727 -12.27 32.57 -12.72
N ASP A 728 -11.83 31.89 -13.77
CA ASP A 728 -12.74 31.42 -14.80
C ASP A 728 -13.70 30.36 -14.23
N ILE A 729 -15.00 30.69 -14.16
CA ILE A 729 -16.06 29.78 -13.66
C ILE A 729 -16.55 28.86 -14.79
N PHE A 730 -16.33 29.25 -16.04
CA PHE A 730 -16.80 28.56 -17.24
C PHE A 730 -15.72 27.67 -17.87
N SER A 731 -14.57 27.50 -17.20
CA SER A 731 -13.54 26.55 -17.60
C SER A 731 -14.12 25.13 -17.61
N SER A 732 -13.97 24.42 -18.73
CA SER A 732 -14.30 22.99 -18.83
C SER A 732 -13.05 22.13 -18.76
N ASP A 733 -13.19 20.92 -18.21
CA ASP A 733 -12.11 19.94 -18.17
C ASP A 733 -12.02 19.09 -19.45
N ASN A 734 -11.02 18.21 -19.51
CA ASN A 734 -10.80 17.30 -20.65
C ASN A 734 -11.49 15.93 -20.44
N CYS A 735 -12.47 15.80 -19.53
CA CYS A 735 -13.01 14.49 -19.14
C CYS A 735 -13.84 13.82 -20.24
N CYS A 736 -14.49 14.60 -21.09
CA CYS A 736 -15.33 14.11 -22.17
C CYS A 736 -15.29 15.08 -23.37
N PRO A 737 -15.73 14.67 -24.57
CA PRO A 737 -15.85 15.58 -25.69
C PRO A 737 -16.82 16.74 -25.34
N GLY A 738 -16.29 17.96 -25.23
CA GLY A 738 -17.02 19.15 -24.75
C GLY A 738 -16.71 19.58 -23.31
N GLY A 739 -16.09 18.70 -22.51
CA GLY A 739 -15.60 18.95 -21.16
C GLY A 739 -16.66 19.07 -20.07
N CYS A 740 -16.31 18.74 -18.82
CA CYS A 740 -17.18 18.95 -17.67
C CYS A 740 -17.00 20.37 -17.12
N PHE A 741 -18.11 21.10 -16.99
CA PHE A 741 -18.14 22.41 -16.35
C PHE A 741 -18.36 22.30 -14.84
N VAL A 742 -18.11 23.39 -14.11
CA VAL A 742 -18.43 23.51 -12.68
C VAL A 742 -19.87 23.06 -12.35
N SER A 743 -20.83 23.40 -13.21
CA SER A 743 -22.25 23.00 -13.08
C SER A 743 -22.47 21.48 -13.08
N SER A 744 -21.60 20.73 -13.75
CA SER A 744 -21.68 19.26 -13.87
C SER A 744 -21.18 18.52 -12.64
N MET A 745 -20.53 19.23 -11.70
CA MET A 745 -20.02 18.66 -10.45
C MET A 745 -21.08 18.49 -9.39
N PHE A 746 -22.24 19.14 -9.55
CA PHE A 746 -23.35 19.04 -8.62
C PHE A 746 -24.16 17.77 -8.91
N ASP A 747 -24.28 16.91 -7.89
CA ASP A 747 -25.04 15.68 -7.95
C ASP A 747 -26.54 15.97 -7.96
N VAL A 748 -27.13 15.84 -9.14
CA VAL A 748 -28.59 15.93 -9.35
C VAL A 748 -29.24 14.55 -9.39
N SER A 749 -28.49 13.49 -9.03
CA SER A 749 -29.02 12.15 -8.83
C SER A 749 -29.58 11.93 -7.41
N PHE A 750 -29.25 12.77 -6.44
CA PHE A 750 -29.76 12.70 -5.05
C PHE A 750 -29.26 11.48 -4.25
N GLY A 751 -27.98 11.10 -4.33
CA GLY A 751 -27.41 10.06 -3.45
C GLY A 751 -27.28 10.50 -1.99
N GLU A 752 -27.43 9.59 -1.02
CA GLU A 752 -27.20 9.92 0.41
C GLU A 752 -25.71 10.20 0.69
N SER A 753 -25.44 11.28 1.44
CA SER A 753 -24.09 11.82 1.72
C SER A 753 -23.22 10.97 2.65
N THR A 754 -23.81 10.02 3.38
CA THR A 754 -23.14 9.44 4.57
C THR A 754 -22.24 8.24 4.29
N ARG A 755 -22.26 7.64 3.08
CA ARG A 755 -21.48 6.41 2.79
C ARG A 755 -20.92 6.24 1.37
N HIS A 756 -20.59 7.30 0.61
CA HIS A 756 -20.01 7.10 -0.72
C HIS A 756 -18.84 8.03 -1.07
N LEU A 757 -17.66 7.43 -1.27
CA LEU A 757 -16.45 8.05 -1.83
C LEU A 757 -16.56 8.39 -3.34
N LEU A 758 -17.75 8.29 -3.95
CA LEU A 758 -17.93 8.21 -5.42
C LEU A 758 -19.03 9.13 -6.01
N THR A 759 -19.71 9.98 -5.23
CA THR A 759 -20.76 10.91 -5.72
C THR A 759 -20.27 12.37 -5.85
N GLY A 760 -20.96 13.20 -6.66
CA GLY A 760 -20.70 14.64 -6.84
C GLY A 760 -21.17 15.50 -5.65
N ALA A 761 -20.96 16.82 -5.70
CA ALA A 761 -21.35 17.73 -4.61
C ALA A 761 -22.87 17.87 -4.51
N PRO A 762 -23.52 17.82 -3.34
CA PRO A 762 -24.98 17.88 -3.27
C PRO A 762 -25.56 19.12 -3.97
N VAL A 763 -26.63 18.94 -4.77
CA VAL A 763 -27.20 20.00 -5.62
C VAL A 763 -27.59 21.29 -4.87
N VAL A 764 -27.89 21.18 -3.56
CA VAL A 764 -28.21 22.35 -2.71
C VAL A 764 -27.07 23.36 -2.69
N TRP A 765 -25.81 22.92 -2.75
CA TRP A 765 -24.64 23.80 -2.77
C TRP A 765 -24.52 24.63 -4.06
N ALA A 766 -25.22 24.26 -5.13
CA ALA A 766 -25.28 25.09 -6.34
C ALA A 766 -26.03 26.42 -6.08
N LEU A 767 -26.98 26.44 -5.13
CA LEU A 767 -27.65 27.68 -4.71
C LEU A 767 -26.67 28.66 -4.06
N GLU A 768 -25.71 28.17 -3.29
CA GLU A 768 -24.68 29.03 -2.70
C GLU A 768 -23.73 29.56 -3.77
N LEU A 769 -23.30 28.72 -4.73
CA LEU A 769 -22.48 29.17 -5.85
C LEU A 769 -23.20 30.31 -6.62
N LEU A 770 -24.48 30.14 -6.96
CA LEU A 770 -25.28 31.19 -7.61
C LEU A 770 -25.34 32.47 -6.75
N SER A 771 -25.54 32.34 -5.45
CA SER A 771 -25.56 33.48 -4.52
C SER A 771 -24.22 34.22 -4.51
N LEU A 772 -23.11 33.49 -4.51
CA LEU A 772 -21.75 34.06 -4.50
C LEU A 772 -21.40 34.75 -5.81
N VAL A 773 -21.75 34.16 -6.95
CA VAL A 773 -21.52 34.77 -8.27
C VAL A 773 -22.35 36.05 -8.41
N GLU A 774 -23.60 36.05 -7.94
CA GLU A 774 -24.44 37.25 -7.98
C GLU A 774 -23.88 38.38 -7.10
N GLU A 775 -23.38 38.06 -5.90
CA GLU A 775 -22.79 39.02 -4.97
C GLU A 775 -21.44 39.59 -5.46
N LYS A 776 -20.65 38.82 -6.22
CA LYS A 776 -19.26 39.18 -6.57
C LYS A 776 -19.07 39.57 -8.03
N ARG A 777 -19.90 39.07 -8.94
CA ARG A 777 -19.75 39.24 -10.39
C ARG A 777 -20.98 39.84 -11.07
N GLY A 778 -22.11 39.86 -10.37
CA GLY A 778 -23.34 40.47 -10.85
C GLY A 778 -24.26 39.50 -11.59
N PRO A 779 -25.44 39.98 -12.00
CA PRO A 779 -26.56 39.13 -12.43
C PRO A 779 -26.33 38.42 -13.78
N GLU A 780 -25.55 39.01 -14.70
CA GLU A 780 -25.31 38.45 -16.03
C GLU A 780 -24.53 37.12 -15.96
N GLU A 781 -23.42 37.08 -15.22
CA GLU A 781 -22.65 35.84 -15.02
C GLU A 781 -23.46 34.82 -14.22
N THR A 782 -24.25 35.24 -13.24
CA THR A 782 -25.14 34.34 -12.48
C THR A 782 -26.17 33.66 -13.37
N GLN A 783 -26.77 34.41 -14.31
CA GLN A 783 -27.71 33.86 -15.28
C GLN A 783 -27.03 32.82 -16.18
N GLN A 784 -25.79 33.05 -16.61
CA GLN A 784 -25.02 32.09 -17.39
C GLN A 784 -24.69 30.81 -16.61
N VAL A 785 -24.31 30.92 -15.34
CA VAL A 785 -24.09 29.76 -14.46
C VAL A 785 -25.38 28.94 -14.30
N LEU A 786 -26.52 29.61 -14.14
CA LEU A 786 -27.83 28.95 -14.06
C LEU A 786 -28.22 28.25 -15.37
N LEU A 787 -27.97 28.86 -16.53
CA LEU A 787 -28.16 28.21 -17.83
C LEU A 787 -27.26 26.97 -17.97
N SER A 788 -26.02 27.03 -17.47
CA SER A 788 -25.12 25.86 -17.44
C SER A 788 -25.65 24.74 -16.54
N LEU A 789 -26.20 25.06 -15.36
CA LEU A 789 -26.87 24.09 -14.47
C LEU A 789 -28.12 23.47 -15.12
N LEU A 790 -28.92 24.27 -15.82
CA LEU A 790 -30.08 23.80 -16.60
C LEU A 790 -29.67 22.86 -17.72
N HIS A 791 -28.61 23.17 -18.45
CA HIS A 791 -28.07 22.30 -19.49
C HIS A 791 -27.62 20.96 -18.92
N ALA A 792 -26.81 20.98 -17.84
CA ALA A 792 -26.33 19.76 -17.17
C ALA A 792 -27.47 18.87 -16.64
N THR A 793 -28.46 19.47 -15.99
CA THR A 793 -29.63 18.74 -15.45
C THR A 793 -30.51 18.14 -16.55
N TRP A 794 -30.76 18.87 -17.63
CA TRP A 794 -31.52 18.35 -18.77
C TRP A 794 -30.78 17.21 -19.46
N ALA A 795 -29.47 17.36 -19.64
CA ALA A 795 -28.64 16.34 -20.25
C ALA A 795 -28.68 15.03 -19.42
N GLN A 796 -28.73 15.11 -18.09
CA GLN A 796 -28.92 13.94 -17.22
C GLN A 796 -30.29 13.30 -17.41
N LYS A 797 -31.35 14.09 -17.43
CA LYS A 797 -32.73 13.59 -17.60
C LYS A 797 -32.95 12.86 -18.91
N ILE A 798 -32.39 13.38 -20.01
CA ILE A 798 -32.52 12.76 -21.35
C ILE A 798 -31.56 11.56 -21.50
N GLY A 799 -30.59 11.41 -20.60
CA GLY A 799 -29.66 10.29 -20.61
C GLY A 799 -28.47 10.47 -21.55
N ILE A 800 -28.06 11.70 -21.88
CA ILE A 800 -26.93 12.02 -22.76
C ILE A 800 -25.60 11.64 -22.10
N THR A 801 -25.10 10.44 -22.31
CA THR A 801 -23.92 9.89 -21.65
C THR A 801 -22.59 10.51 -22.08
N SER A 802 -22.52 11.15 -23.25
CA SER A 802 -21.30 11.79 -23.80
C SER A 802 -20.85 13.05 -23.05
N VAL A 803 -21.73 13.68 -22.27
CA VAL A 803 -21.50 15.04 -21.73
C VAL A 803 -20.93 15.05 -20.31
N CYS A 804 -20.88 13.93 -19.57
CA CYS A 804 -20.25 13.93 -18.24
C CYS A 804 -19.81 12.54 -17.74
N CYS A 805 -18.51 12.40 -17.45
CA CYS A 805 -17.90 11.22 -16.87
C CYS A 805 -18.29 10.94 -15.40
N HIS A 806 -18.91 11.90 -14.70
CA HIS A 806 -19.38 11.74 -13.32
C HIS A 806 -20.76 11.05 -13.22
N ARG A 807 -21.39 10.72 -14.36
CA ARG A 807 -22.73 10.10 -14.43
C ARG A 807 -22.80 8.64 -13.95
N GLY A 808 -21.68 8.05 -13.53
CA GLY A 808 -21.61 6.65 -13.15
C GLY A 808 -20.67 6.39 -11.98
N ALA A 809 -21.17 6.51 -10.75
CA ALA A 809 -20.59 5.85 -9.58
C ALA A 809 -20.64 4.29 -9.66
N ARG A 810 -20.77 3.72 -10.87
CA ARG A 810 -20.76 2.28 -11.15
C ARG A 810 -19.64 1.84 -12.10
N THR A 811 -18.80 2.76 -12.59
CA THR A 811 -17.57 2.39 -13.30
C THR A 811 -16.42 3.22 -12.74
N ALA A 812 -15.62 2.56 -11.91
CA ALA A 812 -14.39 3.09 -11.35
C ALA A 812 -13.56 3.84 -12.40
N CYS A 813 -13.51 5.16 -12.30
CA CYS A 813 -12.62 5.99 -13.12
C CYS A 813 -11.66 6.84 -12.27
N SER A 814 -11.57 6.60 -10.97
CA SER A 814 -10.70 7.36 -10.06
C SER A 814 -9.78 6.50 -9.20
N ILE A 815 -9.48 5.27 -9.65
CA ILE A 815 -8.34 4.50 -9.14
C ILE A 815 -7.65 3.81 -10.33
N GLY A 816 -6.54 4.38 -10.79
CA GLY A 816 -5.64 3.75 -11.76
C GLY A 816 -5.84 4.23 -13.19
N GLY A 817 -4.76 4.75 -13.78
CA GLY A 817 -4.69 5.28 -15.13
C GLY A 817 -5.23 4.31 -16.19
N GLY A 818 -6.07 4.86 -17.06
CA GLY A 818 -6.63 4.17 -18.21
C GLY A 818 -7.65 5.08 -18.88
N SER A 819 -7.17 6.02 -19.69
CA SER A 819 -8.01 6.74 -20.65
C SER A 819 -8.79 5.70 -21.46
N SER A 820 -10.10 5.59 -21.22
CA SER A 820 -10.98 4.81 -22.09
C SER A 820 -10.85 5.36 -23.52
N ALA A 821 -10.55 4.48 -24.45
CA ALA A 821 -10.13 4.82 -25.81
C ALA A 821 -11.11 5.80 -26.52
N PRO A 822 -10.60 6.78 -27.30
CA PRO A 822 -11.41 7.75 -28.05
C PRO A 822 -12.42 7.14 -29.03
N GLU A 823 -12.21 5.89 -29.47
CA GLU A 823 -13.05 5.24 -30.50
C GLU A 823 -14.51 5.02 -30.05
N TYR A 824 -14.77 4.78 -28.77
CA TYR A 824 -16.15 4.64 -28.26
C TYR A 824 -16.86 5.99 -28.05
N ALA A 825 -16.10 7.06 -27.81
CA ALA A 825 -16.67 8.40 -27.57
C ALA A 825 -17.30 8.97 -28.84
N LEU A 826 -16.67 8.75 -30.01
CA LEU A 826 -17.21 9.19 -31.30
C LEU A 826 -18.53 8.47 -31.66
N GLU A 827 -18.63 7.15 -31.41
CA GLU A 827 -19.87 6.40 -31.65
C GLU A 827 -21.02 6.81 -30.71
N ILE A 828 -20.72 7.25 -29.47
CA ILE A 828 -21.73 7.77 -28.55
C ILE A 828 -22.16 9.17 -29.00
N LEU A 829 -21.21 10.03 -29.39
CA LEU A 829 -21.51 11.37 -29.90
C LEU A 829 -22.38 11.32 -31.16
N GLU A 830 -22.09 10.45 -32.13
CA GLU A 830 -22.92 10.28 -33.33
C GLU A 830 -24.36 9.84 -32.98
N LYS A 831 -24.55 9.05 -31.91
CA LYS A 831 -25.88 8.62 -31.44
C LYS A 831 -26.60 9.68 -30.62
N GLU A 832 -25.87 10.59 -29.99
CA GLU A 832 -26.41 11.62 -29.11
C GLU A 832 -26.44 13.01 -29.77
N GLU A 833 -25.91 13.18 -30.98
CA GLU A 833 -25.79 14.45 -31.71
C GLU A 833 -27.15 15.15 -31.87
N GLU A 834 -28.20 14.42 -32.27
CA GLU A 834 -29.56 14.95 -32.39
C GLU A 834 -30.11 15.44 -31.02
N LEU A 835 -29.83 14.70 -29.94
CA LEU A 835 -30.26 15.07 -28.58
C LEU A 835 -29.49 16.29 -28.05
N ILE A 836 -28.21 16.40 -28.39
CA ILE A 836 -27.36 17.55 -28.06
C ILE A 836 -27.83 18.79 -28.82
N GLU A 837 -28.15 18.67 -30.11
CA GLU A 837 -28.68 19.78 -30.90
C GLU A 837 -30.05 20.26 -30.39
N GLU A 838 -30.95 19.32 -30.05
CA GLU A 838 -32.25 19.65 -29.44
C GLU A 838 -32.06 20.38 -28.10
N LEU A 839 -31.15 19.88 -27.25
CA LEU A 839 -30.84 20.49 -25.96
C LEU A 839 -30.26 21.91 -26.14
N ASN A 840 -29.32 22.09 -27.06
CA ASN A 840 -28.72 23.40 -27.34
C ASN A 840 -29.75 24.38 -27.87
N LYS A 841 -30.65 23.96 -28.77
CA LYS A 841 -31.75 24.78 -29.27
C LYS A 841 -32.68 25.21 -28.13
N LYS A 842 -32.97 24.30 -27.20
CA LYS A 842 -33.76 24.59 -26.00
C LYS A 842 -33.06 25.58 -25.06
N MET A 843 -31.75 25.45 -24.86
CA MET A 843 -31.00 26.42 -24.07
C MET A 843 -30.98 27.80 -24.72
N CYS A 844 -30.87 27.88 -26.06
CA CYS A 844 -31.01 29.14 -26.78
C CYS A 844 -32.37 29.80 -26.54
N THR A 845 -33.47 29.04 -26.52
CA THR A 845 -34.80 29.61 -26.22
C THR A 845 -34.93 30.10 -24.77
N LEU A 846 -34.29 29.40 -23.82
CA LEU A 846 -34.31 29.78 -22.41
C LEU A 846 -33.37 30.96 -22.11
N SER A 847 -32.35 31.21 -22.94
CA SER A 847 -31.37 32.27 -22.71
C SER A 847 -31.97 33.68 -22.62
N SER A 848 -33.17 33.90 -23.17
CA SER A 848 -33.90 35.18 -23.10
C SER A 848 -34.79 35.35 -21.88
N ASP A 849 -34.99 34.30 -21.07
CA ASP A 849 -35.86 34.34 -19.89
C ASP A 849 -35.19 35.05 -18.70
N SER A 850 -35.98 35.58 -17.77
CA SER A 850 -35.45 36.18 -16.54
C SER A 850 -34.84 35.12 -15.61
N PHE A 851 -33.94 35.56 -14.74
CA PHE A 851 -33.27 34.69 -13.76
C PHE A 851 -34.25 33.89 -12.89
N GLU A 852 -35.34 34.51 -12.44
CA GLU A 852 -36.37 33.88 -11.61
C GLU A 852 -37.07 32.74 -12.35
N ILE A 853 -37.44 32.97 -13.61
CA ILE A 853 -38.09 31.96 -14.46
C ILE A 853 -37.14 30.78 -14.68
N LEU A 854 -35.87 31.07 -14.98
CA LEU A 854 -34.85 30.04 -15.17
C LEU A 854 -34.63 29.21 -13.90
N ARG A 855 -34.65 29.84 -12.73
CA ARG A 855 -34.44 29.16 -11.44
C ARG A 855 -35.61 28.23 -11.14
N THR A 856 -36.84 28.72 -11.25
CA THR A 856 -38.03 27.89 -11.02
C THR A 856 -38.08 26.72 -12.01
N ASN A 857 -37.73 26.94 -13.29
CA ASN A 857 -37.63 25.87 -14.29
C ASN A 857 -36.58 24.80 -13.91
N TRP A 858 -35.44 25.22 -13.36
CA TRP A 858 -34.39 24.32 -12.89
C TRP A 858 -34.85 23.47 -11.70
N LEU A 859 -35.52 24.08 -10.71
CA LEU A 859 -36.06 23.38 -9.55
C LEU A 859 -37.14 22.35 -9.94
N LEU A 860 -38.06 22.71 -10.85
CA LEU A 860 -39.09 21.79 -11.36
C LEU A 860 -38.47 20.60 -12.09
N LEU A 861 -37.37 20.83 -12.81
CA LEU A 861 -36.64 19.78 -13.50
C LEU A 861 -35.99 18.80 -12.52
N LEU A 862 -35.38 19.31 -11.44
CA LEU A 862 -34.82 18.51 -10.36
C LEU A 862 -35.88 17.62 -9.69
N LYS A 863 -37.05 18.19 -9.36
CA LYS A 863 -38.19 17.43 -8.80
C LYS A 863 -38.56 16.25 -9.69
N LYS A 864 -38.70 16.49 -11.00
CA LYS A 864 -39.04 15.43 -11.95
C LYS A 864 -38.01 14.28 -11.96
N ILE A 865 -36.71 14.58 -11.87
CA ILE A 865 -35.67 13.55 -11.79
C ILE A 865 -35.78 12.75 -10.50
N LEU A 866 -36.06 13.42 -9.37
CA LEU A 866 -36.25 12.78 -8.07
C LEU A 866 -37.44 11.81 -8.09
N ASP A 867 -38.60 12.27 -8.59
CA ASP A 867 -39.82 11.47 -8.71
C ASP A 867 -39.61 10.22 -9.59
N ASP A 868 -38.94 10.38 -10.75
CA ASP A 868 -38.62 9.27 -11.66
C ASP A 868 -37.72 8.22 -10.99
N ARG A 869 -36.84 8.62 -10.05
CA ARG A 869 -35.98 7.69 -9.29
C ARG A 869 -36.73 6.97 -8.19
N PHE A 870 -37.56 7.66 -7.41
CA PHE A 870 -38.37 7.02 -6.37
C PHE A 870 -39.22 5.90 -6.97
N LYS A 871 -39.85 6.17 -8.11
CA LYS A 871 -40.62 5.16 -8.84
C LYS A 871 -39.79 3.93 -9.22
N LYS A 872 -38.56 4.10 -9.73
CA LYS A 872 -37.66 2.98 -10.07
C LYS A 872 -37.26 2.15 -8.85
N ILE A 873 -37.05 2.80 -7.71
CA ILE A 873 -36.65 2.14 -6.47
C ILE A 873 -37.81 1.35 -5.89
N GLU A 874 -39.02 1.91 -5.86
CA GLU A 874 -40.25 1.20 -5.49
C GLU A 874 -40.49 -0.04 -6.36
N GLU A 875 -40.19 0.03 -7.66
CA GLU A 875 -40.27 -1.12 -8.57
C GLU A 875 -39.18 -2.19 -8.31
N SER A 876 -38.09 -1.85 -7.61
CA SER A 876 -36.93 -2.72 -7.35
C SER A 876 -36.87 -3.35 -5.95
N PHE A 877 -37.48 -2.72 -4.93
CA PHE A 877 -37.39 -3.16 -3.54
C PHE A 877 -38.51 -4.15 -3.15
N HIS A 878 -38.20 -5.44 -3.26
CA HIS A 878 -39.00 -6.54 -2.66
C HIS A 878 -38.25 -7.35 -1.58
N GLY A 879 -37.22 -6.79 -0.91
CA GLY A 879 -36.60 -7.45 0.25
C GLY A 879 -35.56 -6.60 0.98
N THR A 880 -35.58 -6.60 2.31
CA THR A 880 -34.63 -5.90 3.19
C THR A 880 -33.56 -6.87 3.72
N SER A 881 -32.27 -6.53 3.67
CA SER A 881 -31.21 -7.32 4.34
C SER A 881 -30.15 -6.46 5.04
N ARG A 882 -29.90 -6.80 6.31
CA ARG A 882 -28.76 -6.37 7.13
C ARG A 882 -27.53 -7.23 6.80
N PRO A 883 -26.29 -6.77 7.10
CA PRO A 883 -25.10 -7.62 6.96
C PRO A 883 -25.25 -8.90 7.79
N ARG A 884 -24.89 -10.04 7.19
CA ARG A 884 -24.97 -11.38 7.80
C ARG A 884 -23.63 -12.10 7.64
N LEU A 885 -23.13 -12.66 8.75
CA LEU A 885 -22.10 -13.71 8.73
C LEU A 885 -22.82 -15.05 8.64
N GLU A 886 -22.69 -15.73 7.51
CA GLU A 886 -23.27 -17.04 7.29
C GLU A 886 -22.20 -18.12 7.51
N VAL A 887 -22.54 -19.13 8.32
CA VAL A 887 -21.66 -20.26 8.60
C VAL A 887 -22.02 -21.40 7.66
N ASP A 888 -21.10 -21.77 6.78
CA ASP A 888 -21.23 -22.93 5.91
C ASP A 888 -20.57 -24.14 6.57
N TYR A 889 -21.36 -24.86 7.38
CA TYR A 889 -20.94 -26.07 8.09
C TYR A 889 -20.53 -27.21 7.15
N LYS A 890 -20.97 -27.20 5.89
CA LYS A 890 -20.68 -28.25 4.91
C LYS A 890 -19.27 -28.10 4.36
N ASN A 891 -18.88 -26.86 4.03
CA ASN A 891 -17.54 -26.54 3.53
C ASN A 891 -16.59 -26.08 4.65
N ASP A 892 -17.06 -26.06 5.89
CA ASP A 892 -16.34 -25.61 7.08
C ASP A 892 -15.91 -24.13 7.00
N THR A 893 -16.64 -23.29 6.27
CA THR A 893 -16.32 -21.90 5.89
C THR A 893 -17.22 -20.84 6.54
N PHE A 894 -16.74 -19.60 6.59
CA PHE A 894 -17.54 -18.42 6.91
C PHE A 894 -17.73 -17.57 5.65
N VAL A 895 -18.96 -17.10 5.38
CA VAL A 895 -19.32 -16.21 4.28
C VAL A 895 -19.79 -14.88 4.86
N SER A 896 -19.17 -13.78 4.46
CA SER A 896 -19.58 -12.44 4.84
C SER A 896 -20.33 -11.80 3.68
N HIS A 897 -21.60 -11.46 3.86
CA HIS A 897 -22.39 -10.73 2.87
C HIS A 897 -22.37 -9.24 3.17
N TYR A 898 -21.78 -8.45 2.27
CA TYR A 898 -21.92 -6.99 2.23
C TYR A 898 -22.88 -6.65 1.09
N ASP A 899 -24.15 -6.40 1.40
CA ASP A 899 -25.12 -6.01 0.37
C ASP A 899 -24.87 -4.55 -0.06
N ASN A 900 -24.71 -4.35 -1.37
CA ASN A 900 -24.83 -3.04 -2.02
C ASN A 900 -26.32 -2.66 -2.10
N THR A 901 -26.94 -2.31 -0.97
CA THR A 901 -28.29 -1.74 -0.98
C THR A 901 -28.24 -0.36 -1.65
N GLU A 902 -28.96 -0.15 -2.77
CA GLU A 902 -29.22 1.20 -3.28
C GLU A 902 -29.98 1.99 -2.21
N ILE A 903 -29.33 2.98 -1.62
CA ILE A 903 -29.94 3.84 -0.59
C ILE A 903 -31.03 4.70 -1.27
N PRO A 904 -32.24 4.84 -0.67
CA PRO A 904 -33.27 5.73 -1.21
C PRO A 904 -32.72 7.15 -1.39
N PRO A 905 -33.03 7.83 -2.51
CA PRO A 905 -32.59 9.20 -2.72
C PRO A 905 -33.20 10.09 -1.64
N SER A 906 -32.38 10.96 -1.06
CA SER A 906 -32.84 11.88 -0.02
C SER A 906 -32.20 13.25 -0.23
N LEU A 907 -33.06 14.28 -0.36
CA LEU A 907 -32.64 15.68 -0.40
C LEU A 907 -32.66 16.31 1.01
N LEU A 908 -33.24 15.62 1.99
CA LEU A 908 -33.43 16.14 3.34
C LEU A 908 -32.09 16.41 4.03
N THR A 909 -31.17 15.46 3.94
CA THR A 909 -29.84 15.56 4.56
C THR A 909 -29.03 16.73 3.97
N PRO A 910 -28.88 16.86 2.64
CA PRO A 910 -28.23 18.04 2.03
C PRO A 910 -28.86 19.40 2.38
N ILE A 911 -30.20 19.48 2.46
CA ILE A 911 -30.88 20.72 2.85
C ILE A 911 -30.56 21.06 4.31
N ALA A 912 -30.64 20.08 5.20
CA ALA A 912 -30.31 20.24 6.61
C ALA A 912 -28.85 20.69 6.81
N GLU A 913 -27.90 20.03 6.15
CA GLU A 913 -26.48 20.39 6.09
C GLU A 913 -26.28 21.86 5.69
N TYR A 914 -26.88 22.28 4.57
CA TYR A 914 -26.77 23.64 4.07
C TYR A 914 -27.36 24.69 5.05
N LEU A 915 -28.52 24.40 5.65
CA LEU A 915 -29.14 25.29 6.63
C LEU A 915 -28.29 25.44 7.90
N ILE A 916 -27.72 24.35 8.41
CA ILE A 916 -26.80 24.36 9.56
C ILE A 916 -25.58 25.25 9.25
N TRP A 917 -24.99 25.10 8.06
CA TRP A 917 -23.89 25.95 7.62
C TRP A 917 -24.29 27.43 7.52
N MET A 918 -25.47 27.73 6.95
CA MET A 918 -25.97 29.10 6.81
C MET A 918 -26.19 29.78 8.17
N GLU A 919 -26.71 29.04 9.15
CA GLU A 919 -26.88 29.49 10.53
C GLU A 919 -25.54 29.79 11.21
N HIS A 920 -24.57 28.89 11.04
CA HIS A 920 -23.22 29.11 11.53
C HIS A 920 -22.59 30.37 10.92
N GLU A 921 -22.67 30.55 9.60
CA GLU A 921 -22.16 31.74 8.90
C GLU A 921 -22.87 33.03 9.32
N TYR A 922 -24.18 32.99 9.59
CA TYR A 922 -24.93 34.12 10.12
C TYR A 922 -24.41 34.56 11.49
N VAL A 923 -24.09 33.62 12.37
CA VAL A 923 -23.48 33.91 13.68
C VAL A 923 -22.05 34.45 13.49
N ARG A 924 -21.22 33.79 12.67
CA ARG A 924 -19.83 34.18 12.41
C ARG A 924 -19.72 35.60 11.81
N ARG A 925 -20.69 36.02 11.00
CA ARG A 925 -20.75 37.37 10.41
C ARG A 925 -21.11 38.48 11.41
N LYS A 926 -21.58 38.15 12.63
CA LYS A 926 -21.93 39.14 13.67
C LYS A 926 -20.78 40.09 14.00
N THR A 927 -19.54 39.61 13.92
CA THR A 927 -18.33 40.39 14.23
C THR A 927 -17.80 41.20 13.04
N LYS A 928 -18.27 40.93 11.82
CA LYS A 928 -17.70 41.50 10.58
C LYS A 928 -18.61 42.49 9.86
N ILE A 929 -19.93 42.39 10.03
CA ILE A 929 -20.92 43.10 9.20
C ILE A 929 -22.05 43.66 10.08
N GLY A 930 -22.63 44.81 9.70
CA GLY A 930 -23.76 45.42 10.40
C GLY A 930 -25.02 44.54 10.44
N GLY A 931 -25.85 44.71 11.49
CA GLY A 931 -26.99 43.83 11.76
C GLY A 931 -28.07 43.79 10.66
N SER A 932 -28.22 44.86 9.87
CA SER A 932 -29.18 44.94 8.76
C SER A 932 -28.70 44.16 7.53
N GLU A 933 -27.45 44.36 7.11
CA GLU A 933 -26.83 43.64 5.98
C GLU A 933 -26.75 42.13 6.25
N ARG A 934 -26.44 41.76 7.48
CA ARG A 934 -26.41 40.36 7.92
C ARG A 934 -27.78 39.68 7.81
N LYS A 935 -28.86 40.38 8.16
CA LYS A 935 -30.24 39.87 8.00
C LYS A 935 -30.61 39.75 6.53
N ALA A 936 -30.27 40.75 5.70
CA ALA A 936 -30.51 40.71 4.26
C ALA A 936 -29.81 39.51 3.59
N TRP A 937 -28.55 39.25 3.96
CA TRP A 937 -27.77 38.09 3.49
C TRP A 937 -28.46 36.76 3.79
N TYR A 938 -28.96 36.59 5.02
CA TYR A 938 -29.62 35.36 5.45
C TYR A 938 -30.99 35.18 4.78
N VAL A 939 -31.82 36.23 4.75
CA VAL A 939 -33.16 36.20 4.13
C VAL A 939 -33.06 35.87 2.64
N LYS A 940 -32.08 36.42 1.92
CA LYS A 940 -31.87 36.14 0.49
C LYS A 940 -31.68 34.63 0.22
N ARG A 941 -30.80 33.98 0.99
CA ARG A 941 -30.53 32.53 0.85
C ARG A 941 -31.69 31.68 1.31
N LEU A 942 -32.33 32.07 2.42
CA LEU A 942 -33.48 31.36 2.94
C LEU A 942 -34.65 31.34 1.94
N LEU A 943 -34.91 32.44 1.23
CA LEU A 943 -35.96 32.49 0.19
C LEU A 943 -35.74 31.44 -0.91
N TRP A 944 -34.49 31.17 -1.31
CA TRP A 944 -34.19 30.16 -2.34
C TRP A 944 -34.37 28.73 -1.81
N VAL A 945 -34.05 28.49 -0.54
CA VAL A 945 -34.32 27.20 0.12
C VAL A 945 -35.83 26.99 0.28
N VAL A 946 -36.59 28.03 0.63
CA VAL A 946 -38.06 27.96 0.74
C VAL A 946 -38.69 27.61 -0.61
N GLU A 947 -38.24 28.22 -1.71
CA GLU A 947 -38.71 27.86 -3.05
C GLU A 947 -38.37 26.40 -3.38
N LEU A 948 -37.16 25.93 -3.07
CA LEU A 948 -36.77 24.53 -3.23
C LEU A 948 -37.67 23.60 -2.42
N MET A 949 -37.95 23.92 -1.15
CA MET A 949 -38.83 23.13 -0.27
C MET A 949 -40.26 23.06 -0.84
N GLN A 950 -40.80 24.19 -1.32
CA GLN A 950 -42.14 24.24 -1.92
C GLN A 950 -42.21 23.36 -3.18
N VAL A 951 -41.21 23.45 -4.06
CA VAL A 951 -41.15 22.62 -5.27
C VAL A 951 -41.00 21.14 -4.93
N MET A 952 -40.21 20.81 -3.91
CA MET A 952 -39.95 19.43 -3.48
C MET A 952 -41.03 18.85 -2.55
N GLU A 953 -42.07 19.63 -2.21
CA GLU A 953 -43.14 19.24 -1.27
C GLU A 953 -42.63 18.85 0.13
N LEU A 954 -41.56 19.51 0.59
CA LEU A 954 -40.97 19.29 1.91
C LEU A 954 -41.56 20.26 2.95
N SER A 955 -42.01 19.73 4.08
CA SER A 955 -42.47 20.54 5.20
C SER A 955 -41.31 21.07 6.04
N ALA A 956 -41.54 22.18 6.76
CA ALA A 956 -40.56 22.71 7.70
C ALA A 956 -40.24 21.70 8.82
N ASP A 957 -41.23 20.92 9.25
CA ASP A 957 -41.07 19.91 10.31
C ASP A 957 -40.16 18.75 9.87
N GLU A 958 -40.28 18.29 8.62
CA GLU A 958 -39.38 17.28 8.06
C GLU A 958 -37.94 17.80 8.01
N VAL A 959 -37.74 19.03 7.54
CA VAL A 959 -36.40 19.65 7.48
C VAL A 959 -35.80 19.83 8.86
N VAL A 960 -36.60 20.26 9.86
CA VAL A 960 -36.15 20.36 11.25
C VAL A 960 -35.78 18.98 11.81
N SER A 961 -36.55 17.94 11.52
CA SER A 961 -36.20 16.57 11.88
C SER A 961 -34.86 16.13 11.25
N GLY A 962 -34.64 16.48 9.98
CA GLY A 962 -33.36 16.27 9.31
C GLY A 962 -32.19 17.03 9.96
N MET A 963 -32.40 18.30 10.32
CA MET A 963 -31.41 19.11 11.03
C MET A 963 -31.08 18.52 12.41
N GLN A 964 -32.09 18.14 13.19
CA GLN A 964 -31.88 17.51 14.49
C GLN A 964 -31.06 16.24 14.37
N LYS A 965 -31.39 15.37 13.40
CA LYS A 965 -30.64 14.12 13.17
C LYS A 965 -29.17 14.37 12.83
N GLN A 966 -28.86 15.41 12.06
CA GLN A 966 -27.47 15.77 11.74
C GLN A 966 -26.74 16.38 12.94
N LEU A 967 -27.42 17.24 13.71
CA LEU A 967 -26.86 17.83 14.92
C LEU A 967 -26.59 16.78 16.00
N ASP A 968 -27.51 15.83 16.20
CA ASP A 968 -27.34 14.69 17.12
C ASP A 968 -26.17 13.79 16.69
N TYR A 969 -26.03 13.56 15.37
CA TYR A 969 -24.93 12.77 14.83
C TYR A 969 -23.55 13.44 15.02
N TRP A 970 -23.52 14.76 15.17
CA TRP A 970 -22.29 15.55 15.33
C TRP A 970 -22.11 16.16 16.71
N GLU A 971 -22.86 15.74 17.73
CA GLU A 971 -22.80 16.30 19.08
C GLU A 971 -21.35 16.29 19.63
N ASP A 972 -20.55 15.27 19.29
CA ASP A 972 -19.13 15.15 19.68
C ASP A 972 -18.14 15.93 18.79
N LEU A 973 -18.58 16.45 17.63
CA LEU A 973 -17.74 17.10 16.61
C LEU A 973 -18.02 18.60 16.45
N LEU A 974 -19.11 19.09 17.03
CA LEU A 974 -19.46 20.51 17.02
C LEU A 974 -18.63 21.26 18.08
N PRO A 975 -18.21 22.52 17.82
CA PRO A 975 -17.54 23.32 18.84
C PRO A 975 -18.42 23.49 20.09
N ASP A 976 -17.83 23.52 21.28
CA ASP A 976 -18.54 23.64 22.58
C ASP A 976 -19.50 24.85 22.66
N ASP A 977 -19.30 25.87 21.81
CA ASP A 977 -20.10 27.09 21.73
C ASP A 977 -21.36 26.97 20.82
N PHE A 978 -21.56 25.81 20.18
CA PHE A 978 -22.60 25.60 19.18
C PHE A 978 -23.95 25.19 19.81
N ASP A 979 -24.85 26.16 19.94
CA ASP A 979 -26.21 25.93 20.47
C ASP A 979 -27.16 25.42 19.38
N SER A 980 -27.32 24.08 19.30
CA SER A 980 -28.21 23.37 18.37
C SER A 980 -29.68 23.83 18.47
N GLN A 981 -30.17 24.10 19.67
CA GLN A 981 -31.55 24.53 19.87
C GLN A 981 -31.78 25.96 19.37
N ARG A 982 -30.79 26.84 19.53
CA ARG A 982 -30.81 28.20 18.98
C ARG A 982 -30.85 28.19 17.45
N VAL A 983 -30.07 27.32 16.81
CA VAL A 983 -30.04 27.16 15.35
C VAL A 983 -31.43 26.82 14.82
N ILE A 984 -32.08 25.80 15.38
CA ILE A 984 -33.42 25.38 14.98
C ILE A 984 -34.45 26.48 15.26
N ASN A 985 -34.40 27.11 16.43
CA ASN A 985 -35.34 28.17 16.80
C ASN A 985 -35.20 29.41 15.90
N HIS A 986 -33.99 29.78 15.51
CA HIS A 986 -33.75 30.91 14.61
C HIS A 986 -34.27 30.63 13.20
N PHE A 987 -34.04 29.43 12.67
CA PHE A 987 -34.61 28.98 11.39
C PHE A 987 -36.15 29.02 11.42
N LEU A 988 -36.78 28.38 12.42
CA LEU A 988 -38.24 28.37 12.56
C LEU A 988 -38.83 29.78 12.72
N GLY A 989 -38.16 30.65 13.49
CA GLY A 989 -38.56 32.04 13.64
C GLY A 989 -38.49 32.81 12.31
N SER A 990 -37.45 32.55 11.51
CA SER A 990 -37.26 33.18 10.20
C SER A 990 -38.28 32.68 9.17
N MET A 991 -38.60 31.39 9.16
CA MET A 991 -39.66 30.79 8.34
C MET A 991 -41.02 31.45 8.61
N ARG A 992 -41.41 31.59 9.89
CA ARG A 992 -42.66 32.26 10.29
C ARG A 992 -42.70 33.73 9.84
N ALA A 993 -41.56 34.42 9.87
CA ALA A 993 -41.47 35.81 9.42
C ALA A 993 -41.64 35.92 7.90
N ILE A 994 -41.09 34.98 7.13
CA ILE A 994 -41.26 34.90 5.66
C ILE A 994 -42.72 34.58 5.32
N ASP A 995 -43.35 33.61 5.97
CA ASP A 995 -44.78 33.31 5.75
C ASP A 995 -45.67 34.52 6.03
N SER A 996 -45.35 35.31 7.06
CA SER A 996 -46.09 36.55 7.37
C SER A 996 -45.89 37.68 6.35
N THR A 997 -44.85 37.60 5.51
CA THR A 997 -44.53 38.59 4.47
C THR A 997 -44.87 38.14 3.07
N VAL A 998 -44.93 36.83 2.77
CA VAL A 998 -45.43 36.25 1.51
C VAL A 998 -46.96 36.21 1.46
N VAL A 999 -47.62 36.22 2.63
CA VAL A 999 -49.07 36.42 2.76
C VAL A 999 -49.48 37.91 2.60
N LYS A 1000 -48.51 38.84 2.58
CA LYS A 1000 -48.71 40.26 2.26
C LYS A 1000 -48.26 40.56 0.85
#